data_AF-A0A5N5FYT9-F1
#
_entry.id   AF-A0A5N5FYT9-F1
#
_cell.length_a   1.000
_cell.length_b   1.000
_cell.length_c   1.000
_cell.angle_alpha   90.00
_cell.angle_beta   90.00
_cell.angle_gamma   90.00
#
_symmetry.space_group_name_H-M   'P 1'
#
loop_
_entity.id
_entity.type
_entity.pdbx_description
1 polymer ?
#
loop_
_entity_poly.entity_id
_entity_poly.type
_entity_poly.pdbx_seq_one_letter_code
_entity_poly.pdbx_strand_id
1 'polypeptide(L)'
;MAADAVALPVGEPTLSHYDVKLFNKWSFDDVQVSDISLADYIGVAPSKHATYVPHTAGRYSVKRFRKAQCPIVERLTNSLMMHGRNNGKKLMAVRIVRHAMEIIHLLTDLNPIQVIVDAVVNSGPREDATRIGSAGVVRRQAVDISPLRRVNQAIYLLTTGARESAFRNVKTIAECLADELINAAKGSSNSYAIKKKDEIERVAKANRHHFFETRLMLFEGLPWWKYTYHLPIFLSEDGSVGGVGVIIAQSSHVGGPSFPIGATTFVSILSLYAETCLMYLFPSPILSLSLSAPPDMDLSFAPSSSLRFPAISPHCSTSSYIPPISANPTTAKPAAFLSSCRTNLYSLGLSRSCSKSLLSCRKKRNSIWACSQVGAAESDPVLTTVSDFKDACWRFLRPHTIRGTVLGSTALVTRALIENSNLIKWSLLFKAFSGLFALLCGNGYIVGINQIYDIKIDKVNKPYLPIAAGDLSVKSAWLLVVFFAVTGLLIVGLNFGPFITSLYCLGLFLGTIYSVPPLRMKRFPVAAFLIIATVRGFLLNFGVYYATRAALGLQFEWSSAVAFITTFVTLFALVIAITKDLPDVEGDRKFEISTFATKLGVRNIAFLGSGLLLLNYVGSIFAASLMPEAFRRSLMIPMHAILALCLVFQTWVLEQANYTKEAIASYYRFIWNLFYAEYLLFPFI
;
A
#
# COMPACT_ATOMS: atom_id res chain seq x y z
N MET A 1 18.32 46.02 63.73
CA MET A 1 18.79 46.73 62.52
C MET A 1 19.05 45.70 61.44
N ALA A 2 18.00 45.29 60.73
CA ALA A 2 18.11 44.45 59.54
C ALA A 2 18.08 45.41 58.34
N ALA A 3 19.17 45.44 57.58
CA ALA A 3 19.22 46.16 56.32
C ALA A 3 18.51 45.30 55.27
N ASP A 4 17.31 45.73 54.88
CA ASP A 4 16.60 45.15 53.74
C ASP A 4 17.37 45.47 52.46
N ALA A 5 17.83 44.41 51.80
CA ALA A 5 18.42 44.47 50.47
C ALA A 5 17.33 44.85 49.46
N VAL A 6 17.33 46.11 49.02
CA VAL A 6 16.51 46.59 47.91
C VAL A 6 16.99 45.90 46.63
N ALA A 7 16.14 45.03 46.07
CA ALA A 7 16.36 44.41 44.77
C ALA A 7 16.46 45.48 43.68
N LEU A 8 17.57 45.46 42.92
CA LEU A 8 17.71 46.23 41.70
C LEU A 8 16.68 45.75 40.66
N PRO A 9 16.07 46.65 39.86
CA PRO A 9 15.17 46.22 38.79
C PRO A 9 15.98 45.41 37.78
N VAL A 10 15.54 44.19 37.51
CA VAL A 10 16.05 43.34 36.43
C VAL A 10 15.86 44.11 35.13
N GLY A 11 16.97 44.58 34.54
CA GLY A 11 16.93 45.34 33.29
C GLY A 11 16.27 44.53 32.19
N GLU A 12 15.31 45.14 31.50
CA GLU A 12 14.79 44.63 30.23
C GLU A 12 15.95 44.44 29.24
N PRO A 13 15.97 43.35 28.46
CA PRO A 13 17.03 43.14 27.47
C PRO A 13 16.95 44.25 26.43
N THR A 14 18.01 45.04 26.33
CA THR A 14 18.18 46.09 25.32
C THR A 14 18.08 45.49 23.91
N LEU A 15 16.95 45.69 23.24
CA LEU A 15 16.78 45.39 21.81
C LEU A 15 17.77 46.25 21.01
N SER A 16 18.77 45.62 20.40
CA SER A 16 19.64 46.29 19.43
C SER A 16 18.80 46.71 18.22
N HIS A 17 18.42 47.99 18.13
CA HIS A 17 17.69 48.52 16.97
C HIS A 17 18.54 48.37 15.70
N TYR A 18 18.03 47.66 14.70
CA TYR A 18 18.67 47.56 13.40
C TYR A 18 18.11 48.65 12.49
N ASP A 19 18.95 49.59 12.05
CA ASP A 19 18.53 50.77 11.26
C ASP A 19 18.15 50.46 9.78
N VAL A 20 18.06 49.17 9.43
CA VAL A 20 17.76 48.73 8.05
C VAL A 20 16.25 48.66 7.85
N LYS A 21 15.70 49.64 7.11
CA LYS A 21 14.28 49.68 6.74
C LYS A 21 14.07 49.27 5.28
N LEU A 22 13.13 48.37 5.03
CA LEU A 22 12.75 47.97 3.68
C LEU A 22 12.13 49.15 2.93
N PHE A 23 12.62 49.39 1.71
CA PHE A 23 12.31 50.57 0.90
C PHE A 23 12.55 51.90 1.62
N ASN A 24 13.43 51.93 2.63
CA ASN A 24 13.68 53.06 3.52
C ASN A 24 12.43 53.55 4.29
N LYS A 25 11.37 52.74 4.36
CA LYS A 25 10.10 53.11 5.00
C LYS A 25 9.71 52.13 6.11
N TRP A 26 9.81 50.83 5.86
CA TRP A 26 9.22 49.80 6.71
C TRP A 26 10.27 49.11 7.60
N SER A 27 10.09 49.16 8.92
CA SER A 27 10.99 48.50 9.89
C SER A 27 10.72 46.99 9.98
N PHE A 28 11.75 46.21 10.33
CA PHE A 28 11.65 44.78 10.62
C PHE A 28 11.52 44.48 12.13
N ASP A 29 11.76 45.46 13.01
CA ASP A 29 11.88 45.24 14.46
C ASP A 29 10.55 44.79 15.09
N ASP A 30 9.43 45.33 14.61
CA ASP A 30 8.08 45.06 15.18
C ASP A 30 7.38 43.85 14.54
N VAL A 31 8.06 43.12 13.65
CA VAL A 31 7.44 42.03 12.88
C VAL A 31 7.47 40.73 13.67
N GLN A 32 6.28 40.21 13.99
CA GLN A 32 6.10 38.99 14.76
C GLN A 32 5.47 37.88 13.91
N VAL A 33 5.94 36.65 14.10
CA VAL A 33 5.36 35.46 13.46
C VAL A 33 4.50 34.75 14.50
N SER A 34 3.19 34.71 14.27
CA SER A 34 2.21 34.10 15.19
C SER A 34 2.34 32.58 15.32
N ASP A 35 2.79 31.89 14.28
CA ASP A 35 2.96 30.43 14.26
C ASP A 35 4.43 30.03 14.48
N ILE A 36 4.70 29.38 15.62
CA ILE A 36 6.03 28.92 16.01
C ILE A 36 6.66 27.96 14.99
N SER A 37 5.86 27.18 14.28
CA SER A 37 6.34 26.21 13.29
C SER A 37 6.88 26.85 12.01
N LEU A 38 6.49 28.11 11.75
CA LEU A 38 6.86 28.86 10.56
C LEU A 38 7.96 29.90 10.82
N ALA A 39 8.25 30.22 12.09
CA ALA A 39 9.21 31.25 12.49
C ALA A 39 10.59 31.10 11.80
N ASP A 40 11.13 29.87 11.75
CA ASP A 40 12.43 29.60 11.12
C ASP A 40 12.40 29.62 9.57
N TYR A 41 11.20 29.53 8.98
CA TYR A 41 11.00 29.41 7.53
C TYR A 41 10.48 30.69 6.86
N ILE A 42 10.06 31.66 7.67
CA ILE A 42 9.67 33.00 7.28
C ILE A 42 10.86 33.91 7.60
N GLY A 43 11.67 34.22 6.58
CA GLY A 43 12.88 35.04 6.74
C GLY A 43 12.56 36.51 7.02
N VAL A 44 12.23 36.84 8.27
CA VAL A 44 11.92 38.22 8.73
C VAL A 44 12.81 38.71 9.87
N ALA A 45 13.58 37.83 10.52
CA ALA A 45 14.46 38.21 11.62
C ALA A 45 15.42 39.35 11.21
N PRO A 46 15.44 40.50 11.91
CA PRO A 46 16.22 41.68 11.54
C PRO A 46 17.71 41.38 11.33
N SER A 47 18.30 40.59 12.23
CA SER A 47 19.73 40.27 12.23
C SER A 47 20.23 39.49 10.99
N LYS A 48 19.34 38.77 10.30
CA LYS A 48 19.70 37.87 9.19
C LYS A 48 19.05 38.23 7.86
N HIS A 49 17.88 38.87 7.89
CA HIS A 49 17.02 39.01 6.71
C HIS A 49 16.67 40.46 6.37
N ALA A 50 17.05 41.43 7.20
CA ALA A 50 16.81 42.83 6.92
C ALA A 50 17.53 43.26 5.64
N THR A 51 16.78 43.81 4.70
CA THR A 51 17.27 44.26 3.39
C THR A 51 16.56 45.55 2.99
N TYR A 52 17.27 46.47 2.34
CA TYR A 52 16.69 47.73 1.84
C TYR A 52 15.77 47.51 0.64
N VAL A 53 16.05 46.50 -0.18
CA VAL A 53 15.29 46.19 -1.41
C VAL A 53 15.20 44.66 -1.53
N PRO A 54 14.04 44.10 -1.95
CA PRO A 54 13.86 42.65 -2.13
C PRO A 54 14.52 42.14 -3.42
N HIS A 55 15.76 42.58 -3.68
CA HIS A 55 16.55 42.20 -4.84
C HIS A 55 17.99 41.93 -4.40
N THR A 56 18.26 40.70 -3.96
CA THR A 56 19.60 40.25 -3.60
C THR A 56 20.19 39.35 -4.68
N ALA A 57 21.53 39.25 -4.72
CA ALA A 57 22.25 38.26 -5.52
C ALA A 57 22.34 36.89 -4.81
N GLY A 58 21.43 36.62 -3.88
CA GLY A 58 21.45 35.44 -3.02
C GLY A 58 21.29 34.13 -3.80
N ARG A 59 22.27 33.23 -3.68
CA ARG A 59 22.27 31.91 -4.33
C ARG A 59 21.55 30.87 -3.49
N TYR A 60 20.26 31.08 -3.26
CA TYR A 60 19.43 30.25 -2.38
C TYR A 60 19.07 28.86 -2.95
N SER A 61 19.29 28.64 -4.25
CA SER A 61 19.00 27.37 -4.94
C SER A 61 20.10 26.31 -4.83
N VAL A 62 21.34 26.71 -4.49
CA VAL A 62 22.53 25.85 -4.57
C VAL A 62 22.48 24.68 -3.58
N LYS A 63 21.90 24.87 -2.40
CA LYS A 63 21.72 23.82 -1.40
C LYS A 63 20.27 23.75 -0.97
N ARG A 64 19.81 22.54 -0.61
CA ARG A 64 18.50 22.34 0.02
C ARG A 64 18.39 23.20 1.28
N PHE A 65 17.18 23.66 1.59
CA PHE A 65 16.84 24.51 2.74
C PHE A 65 17.42 25.94 2.76
N ARG A 66 18.41 26.29 1.93
CA ARG A 66 18.85 27.70 1.79
C ARG A 66 17.74 28.65 1.35
N LYS A 67 16.70 28.13 0.69
CA LYS A 67 15.49 28.88 0.35
C LYS A 67 14.77 29.46 1.58
N ALA A 68 14.88 28.82 2.76
CA ALA A 68 14.28 29.33 4.00
C ALA A 68 14.93 30.64 4.48
N GLN A 69 16.23 30.79 4.22
CA GLN A 69 17.02 31.99 4.57
C GLN A 69 16.75 33.18 3.63
N CYS A 70 15.95 32.99 2.58
CA CYS A 70 15.60 34.08 1.67
C CYS A 70 14.52 34.96 2.31
N PRO A 71 14.71 36.29 2.36
CA PRO A 71 13.70 37.20 2.91
C PRO A 71 12.32 37.00 2.29
N ILE A 72 11.27 37.06 3.10
CA ILE A 72 9.91 36.70 2.65
C ILE A 72 9.42 37.56 1.47
N VAL A 73 9.72 38.87 1.50
CA VAL A 73 9.35 39.81 0.44
C VAL A 73 10.09 39.52 -0.87
N GLU A 74 11.34 39.07 -0.79
CA GLU A 74 12.10 38.63 -1.95
C GLU A 74 11.52 37.34 -2.54
N ARG A 75 11.07 36.39 -1.71
CA ARG A 75 10.37 35.18 -2.18
C ARG A 75 9.07 35.53 -2.90
N LEU A 76 8.28 36.48 -2.37
CA LEU A 76 7.06 36.99 -3.00
C LEU A 76 7.36 37.61 -4.38
N THR A 77 8.39 38.47 -4.42
CA THR A 77 8.85 39.11 -5.67
C THR A 77 9.25 38.07 -6.72
N ASN A 78 9.97 37.02 -6.30
CA ASN A 78 10.39 35.95 -7.20
C ASN A 78 9.22 35.10 -7.73
N SER A 79 8.15 34.93 -6.94
CA SER A 79 6.95 34.20 -7.38
C SER A 79 6.07 35.00 -8.33
N LEU A 80 6.03 36.33 -8.22
CA LEU A 80 5.27 37.20 -9.14
C LEU A 80 5.78 37.12 -10.59
N MET A 81 7.09 36.97 -10.78
CA MET A 81 7.72 36.89 -12.11
C MET A 81 7.62 35.50 -12.77
N MET A 82 6.86 34.55 -12.19
CA MET A 82 6.67 33.22 -12.78
C MET A 82 5.67 33.22 -13.95
N HIS A 83 5.94 32.34 -14.92
CA HIS A 83 5.17 32.04 -16.14
C HIS A 83 5.18 33.10 -17.25
N GLY A 84 5.28 32.63 -18.50
CA GLY A 84 5.06 33.41 -19.72
C GLY A 84 6.08 34.54 -19.96
N ARG A 85 5.58 35.69 -20.40
CA ARG A 85 6.38 36.84 -20.90
C ARG A 85 7.13 37.62 -19.81
N ASN A 86 6.83 37.36 -18.55
CA ASN A 86 7.38 38.10 -17.40
C ASN A 86 8.47 37.33 -16.64
N ASN A 87 8.84 36.14 -17.13
CA ASN A 87 9.94 35.35 -16.61
C ASN A 87 11.24 36.16 -16.54
N GLY A 88 11.83 36.23 -15.35
CA GLY A 88 13.12 36.91 -15.10
C GLY A 88 13.04 38.43 -14.95
N LYS A 89 11.87 39.07 -15.12
CA LYS A 89 11.69 40.53 -14.98
C LYS A 89 11.57 40.96 -13.51
N LYS A 90 12.60 40.68 -12.70
CA LYS A 90 12.58 40.93 -11.25
C LYS A 90 12.43 42.42 -10.90
N LEU A 91 13.04 43.34 -11.66
CA LEU A 91 12.91 44.79 -11.44
C LEU A 91 11.46 45.27 -11.54
N MET A 92 10.69 44.72 -12.49
CA MET A 92 9.26 45.04 -12.63
C MET A 92 8.47 44.50 -11.43
N ALA A 93 8.76 43.27 -10.98
CA ALA A 93 8.12 42.68 -9.80
C ALA A 93 8.41 43.47 -8.51
N VAL A 94 9.63 43.96 -8.32
CA VAL A 94 9.99 44.81 -7.16
C VAL A 94 9.15 46.10 -7.13
N ARG A 95 8.89 46.72 -8.29
CA ARG A 95 8.04 47.92 -8.36
C ARG A 95 6.59 47.61 -7.98
N ILE A 96 6.05 46.49 -8.47
CA ILE A 96 4.69 46.04 -8.13
C ILE A 96 4.56 45.83 -6.62
N VAL A 97 5.51 45.11 -6.01
CA VAL A 97 5.50 44.85 -4.56
C VAL A 97 5.62 46.15 -3.76
N ARG A 98 6.46 47.09 -4.19
CA ARG A 98 6.58 48.40 -3.53
C ARG A 98 5.24 49.14 -3.49
N HIS A 99 4.55 49.25 -4.63
CA HIS A 99 3.27 49.92 -4.71
C HIS A 99 2.18 49.17 -3.92
N ALA A 100 2.17 47.84 -3.96
CA ALA A 100 1.24 47.04 -3.17
C ALA A 100 1.44 47.27 -1.66
N MET A 101 2.69 47.37 -1.17
CA MET A 101 2.96 47.66 0.24
C MET A 101 2.51 49.06 0.66
N GLU A 102 2.61 50.06 -0.23
CA GLU A 102 2.08 51.40 0.02
C GLU A 102 0.55 51.38 0.13
N ILE A 103 -0.14 50.68 -0.78
CA ILE A 103 -1.59 50.51 -0.74
C ILE A 103 -2.03 49.78 0.54
N ILE A 104 -1.32 48.73 0.94
CA ILE A 104 -1.62 47.99 2.18
C ILE A 104 -1.53 48.91 3.40
N HIS A 105 -0.48 49.72 3.49
CA HIS A 105 -0.33 50.64 4.61
C HIS A 105 -1.45 51.68 4.62
N LEU A 106 -1.78 52.29 3.47
CA LEU A 106 -2.85 53.28 3.37
C LEU A 106 -4.24 52.72 3.72
N LEU A 107 -4.48 51.42 3.49
CA LEU A 107 -5.78 50.79 3.75
C LEU A 107 -5.91 50.18 5.15
N THR A 108 -4.79 49.83 5.80
CA THR A 108 -4.79 49.09 7.07
C THR A 108 -4.13 49.84 8.22
N ASP A 109 -3.35 50.88 7.93
CA ASP A 109 -2.47 51.61 8.86
C ASP A 109 -1.44 50.72 9.60
N LEU A 110 -1.31 49.46 9.20
CA LEU A 110 -0.35 48.51 9.76
C LEU A 110 0.96 48.51 8.97
N ASN A 111 2.01 47.94 9.58
CA ASN A 111 3.25 47.65 8.86
C ASN A 111 2.96 46.59 7.77
N PRO A 112 3.18 46.91 6.47
CA PRO A 112 2.85 45.98 5.39
C PRO A 112 3.67 44.68 5.42
N ILE A 113 4.84 44.66 6.06
CA ILE A 113 5.61 43.42 6.27
C ILE A 113 4.84 42.46 7.17
N GLN A 114 4.21 42.97 8.24
CA GLN A 114 3.40 42.17 9.16
C GLN A 114 2.20 41.56 8.43
N VAL A 115 1.47 42.36 7.63
CA VAL A 115 0.33 41.88 6.83
C VAL A 115 0.76 40.76 5.87
N ILE A 116 1.92 40.87 5.23
CA ILE A 116 2.45 39.83 4.36
C ILE A 116 2.77 38.55 5.14
N VAL A 117 3.35 38.66 6.34
CA VAL A 117 3.62 37.52 7.21
C VAL A 117 2.32 36.81 7.59
N ASP A 118 1.34 37.56 8.08
CA ASP A 118 0.04 37.02 8.49
C ASP A 118 -0.71 36.37 7.32
N ALA A 119 -0.67 37.00 6.14
CA ALA A 119 -1.23 36.43 4.91
C ALA A 119 -0.60 35.08 4.56
N VAL A 120 0.73 34.95 4.69
CA VAL A 120 1.45 33.70 4.41
C VAL A 120 1.13 32.61 5.45
N VAL A 121 1.05 32.98 6.73
CA VAL A 121 0.69 32.07 7.82
C VAL A 121 -0.72 31.50 7.59
N ASN A 122 -1.67 32.37 7.23
CA ASN A 122 -3.07 31.97 7.05
C ASN A 122 -3.31 31.20 5.74
N SER A 123 -2.61 31.53 4.65
CA SER A 123 -2.80 30.92 3.33
C SER A 123 -2.17 29.53 3.17
N GLY A 124 -1.27 29.15 4.06
CA GLY A 124 -0.56 27.87 3.96
C GLY A 124 -1.42 26.68 4.39
N PRO A 125 -1.65 25.67 3.52
CA PRO A 125 -2.37 24.46 3.91
C PRO A 125 -1.59 23.64 4.94
N ARG A 126 -2.31 23.07 5.90
CA ARG A 126 -1.76 22.20 6.94
C ARG A 126 -1.61 20.76 6.47
N GLU A 127 -2.53 20.30 5.62
CA GLU A 127 -2.57 18.95 5.09
C GLU A 127 -2.81 18.96 3.58
N ASP A 128 -2.27 17.94 2.89
CA ASP A 128 -2.45 17.70 1.45
C ASP A 128 -2.93 16.25 1.24
N ALA A 129 -3.42 15.94 0.04
CA ALA A 129 -3.73 14.57 -0.35
C ALA A 129 -2.74 14.11 -1.44
N THR A 130 -1.88 13.14 -1.09
CA THR A 130 -0.90 12.59 -2.04
C THR A 130 -1.39 11.29 -2.65
N ARG A 131 -1.03 11.07 -3.92
CA ARG A 131 -1.38 9.86 -4.65
C ARG A 131 -0.42 8.73 -4.23
N ILE A 132 -0.92 7.73 -3.53
CA ILE A 132 -0.17 6.56 -3.03
C ILE A 132 -0.68 5.29 -3.71
N GLY A 133 0.24 4.45 -4.15
CA GLY A 133 -0.04 3.15 -4.78
C GLY A 133 0.96 2.81 -5.89
N SER A 134 1.00 1.54 -6.29
CA SER A 134 1.86 1.03 -7.37
C SER A 134 1.01 0.19 -8.32
N ALA A 135 1.38 0.15 -9.61
CA ALA A 135 0.81 -0.79 -10.59
C ALA A 135 -0.73 -0.73 -10.75
N GLY A 136 -1.28 0.46 -10.99
CA GLY A 136 -2.65 0.62 -11.50
C GLY A 136 -3.74 0.90 -10.45
N VAL A 137 -3.54 0.55 -9.18
CA VAL A 137 -4.44 0.96 -8.09
C VAL A 137 -3.81 2.11 -7.34
N VAL A 138 -4.34 3.31 -7.54
CA VAL A 138 -3.76 4.51 -6.93
C VAL A 138 -4.83 5.31 -6.21
N ARG A 139 -4.65 5.42 -4.89
CA ARG A 139 -5.57 6.13 -4.00
C ARG A 139 -4.94 7.43 -3.52
N ARG A 140 -5.77 8.40 -3.11
CA ARG A 140 -5.28 9.60 -2.43
C ARG A 140 -5.24 9.32 -0.93
N GLN A 141 -4.12 9.65 -0.30
CA GLN A 141 -3.93 9.55 1.13
C GLN A 141 -3.65 10.94 1.70
N ALA A 142 -4.31 11.28 2.79
CA ALA A 142 -4.02 12.49 3.54
C ALA A 142 -2.60 12.43 4.13
N VAL A 143 -1.81 13.48 3.93
CA VAL A 143 -0.44 13.61 4.42
C VAL A 143 -0.22 15.04 4.92
N ASP A 144 0.49 15.17 6.03
CA ASP A 144 0.85 16.46 6.61
C ASP A 144 1.83 17.24 5.73
N ILE A 145 1.63 18.56 5.64
CA ILE A 145 2.49 19.43 4.85
C ILE A 145 3.63 19.96 5.74
N SER A 146 4.87 19.81 5.27
CA SER A 146 6.04 20.37 5.94
C SER A 146 5.99 21.91 5.99
N PRO A 147 6.49 22.55 7.07
CA PRO A 147 6.43 24.00 7.22
C PRO A 147 7.04 24.79 6.05
N LEU A 148 8.18 24.34 5.51
CA LEU A 148 8.79 24.95 4.33
C LEU A 148 7.89 24.85 3.09
N ARG A 149 7.20 23.72 2.89
CA ARG A 149 6.24 23.53 1.78
C ARG A 149 5.01 24.40 1.99
N ARG A 150 4.52 24.53 3.23
CA ARG A 150 3.40 25.41 3.59
C ARG A 150 3.67 26.86 3.18
N VAL A 151 4.83 27.42 3.53
CA VAL A 151 5.23 28.78 3.12
C VAL A 151 5.36 28.89 1.59
N ASN A 152 5.93 27.88 0.93
CA ASN A 152 6.06 27.90 -0.53
C ASN A 152 4.71 27.89 -1.26
N GLN A 153 3.77 27.07 -0.78
CA GLN A 153 2.43 26.96 -1.34
C GLN A 153 1.63 28.23 -1.11
N ALA A 154 1.72 28.82 0.09
CA ALA A 154 1.06 30.09 0.41
C ALA A 154 1.46 31.21 -0.56
N ILE A 155 2.76 31.45 -0.73
CA ILE A 155 3.27 32.49 -1.64
C ILE A 155 2.85 32.21 -3.09
N TYR A 156 2.88 30.95 -3.51
CA TYR A 156 2.44 30.57 -4.85
C TYR A 156 0.95 30.85 -5.07
N LEU A 157 0.08 30.48 -4.12
CA LEU A 157 -1.35 30.70 -4.22
C LEU A 157 -1.71 32.19 -4.18
N LEU A 158 -1.08 32.99 -3.31
CA LEU A 158 -1.27 34.44 -3.23
C LEU A 158 -0.93 35.13 -4.55
N THR A 159 0.22 34.79 -5.14
CA THR A 159 0.64 35.39 -6.42
C THR A 159 -0.17 34.89 -7.62
N THR A 160 -0.73 33.67 -7.53
CA THR A 160 -1.65 33.14 -8.54
C THR A 160 -2.99 33.85 -8.47
N GLY A 161 -3.57 34.00 -7.28
CA GLY A 161 -4.80 34.75 -7.05
C GLY A 161 -4.69 36.19 -7.55
N ALA A 162 -3.62 36.90 -7.18
CA ALA A 162 -3.38 38.27 -7.66
C ALA A 162 -3.30 38.36 -9.20
N ARG A 163 -2.69 37.37 -9.86
CA ARG A 163 -2.58 37.32 -11.32
C ARG A 163 -3.92 37.04 -11.99
N GLU A 164 -4.69 36.10 -11.46
CA GLU A 164 -6.02 35.75 -11.97
C GLU A 164 -7.00 36.92 -11.79
N SER A 165 -6.98 37.59 -10.64
CA SER A 165 -7.82 38.76 -10.37
C SER A 165 -7.48 40.00 -11.21
N ALA A 166 -6.21 40.16 -11.59
CA ALA A 166 -5.77 41.25 -12.47
C ALA A 166 -5.99 40.94 -13.96
N PHE A 167 -6.14 39.68 -14.34
CA PHE A 167 -6.27 39.31 -15.75
C PHE A 167 -7.60 39.80 -16.31
N ARG A 168 -7.54 40.63 -17.36
CA ARG A 168 -8.72 41.28 -17.98
C ARG A 168 -9.53 42.16 -17.03
N ASN A 169 -8.92 42.60 -15.93
CA ASN A 169 -9.52 43.54 -14.99
C ASN A 169 -8.90 44.94 -15.18
N VAL A 170 -9.67 45.98 -14.82
CA VAL A 170 -9.20 47.38 -14.86
C VAL A 170 -8.24 47.67 -13.70
N LYS A 171 -8.42 46.98 -12.56
CA LYS A 171 -7.54 47.10 -11.40
C LYS A 171 -6.10 46.76 -11.74
N THR A 172 -5.16 47.53 -11.20
CA THR A 172 -3.74 47.27 -11.42
C THR A 172 -3.31 46.03 -10.64
N ILE A 173 -2.24 45.36 -11.10
CA ILE A 173 -1.71 44.17 -10.39
C ILE A 173 -1.25 44.51 -8.95
N ALA A 174 -0.83 45.76 -8.69
CA ALA A 174 -0.45 46.20 -7.35
C ALA A 174 -1.66 46.28 -6.41
N GLU A 175 -2.80 46.81 -6.91
CA GLU A 175 -4.08 46.82 -6.17
C GLU A 175 -4.60 45.41 -5.93
N CYS A 176 -4.63 44.55 -6.97
CA CYS A 176 -5.08 43.16 -6.82
C CYS A 176 -4.22 42.37 -5.83
N LEU A 177 -2.90 42.61 -5.82
CA LEU A 177 -2.00 41.98 -4.86
C LEU A 177 -2.23 42.50 -3.43
N ALA A 178 -2.46 43.80 -3.27
CA ALA A 178 -2.78 44.40 -1.96
C ALA A 178 -4.10 43.85 -1.41
N ASP A 179 -5.16 43.81 -2.23
CA ASP A 179 -6.47 43.24 -1.87
C ASP A 179 -6.33 41.77 -1.44
N GLU A 180 -5.59 40.96 -2.21
CA GLU A 180 -5.39 39.53 -1.92
C GLU A 180 -4.62 39.33 -0.61
N LEU A 181 -3.57 40.12 -0.35
CA LEU A 181 -2.78 40.06 0.89
C LEU A 181 -3.60 40.48 2.12
N ILE A 182 -4.38 41.57 2.04
CA ILE A 182 -5.22 42.03 3.15
C ILE A 182 -6.30 41.00 3.47
N ASN A 183 -6.96 40.46 2.45
CA ASN A 183 -8.01 39.46 2.63
C ASN A 183 -7.45 38.15 3.21
N ALA A 184 -6.28 37.71 2.76
CA ALA A 184 -5.61 36.54 3.29
C ALA A 184 -5.12 36.75 4.74
N ALA A 185 -4.60 37.93 5.07
CA ALA A 185 -4.18 38.26 6.44
C ALA A 185 -5.35 38.22 7.42
N LYS A 186 -6.54 38.66 7.00
CA LYS A 186 -7.78 38.56 7.79
C LYS A 186 -8.38 37.14 7.82
N GLY A 187 -7.83 36.18 7.06
CA GLY A 187 -8.41 34.85 6.92
C GLY A 187 -9.75 34.83 6.18
N SER A 188 -10.04 35.86 5.37
CA SER A 188 -11.30 35.97 4.66
C SER A 188 -11.37 34.95 3.52
N SER A 189 -12.51 34.28 3.42
CA SER A 189 -12.85 33.39 2.31
C SER A 189 -12.96 34.12 0.98
N ASN A 190 -12.90 35.45 0.92
CA ASN A 190 -12.85 36.20 -0.34
C ASN A 190 -11.52 36.02 -1.09
N SER A 191 -10.42 35.75 -0.38
CA SER A 191 -9.12 35.52 -0.99
C SER A 191 -9.08 34.19 -1.74
N TYR A 192 -8.44 34.19 -2.92
CA TYR A 192 -8.24 32.97 -3.70
C TYR A 192 -7.38 31.96 -2.95
N ALA A 193 -6.33 32.45 -2.27
CA ALA A 193 -5.39 31.60 -1.54
C ALA A 193 -6.07 30.80 -0.42
N ILE A 194 -6.95 31.42 0.37
CA ILE A 194 -7.70 30.74 1.44
C ILE A 194 -8.71 29.76 0.85
N LYS A 195 -9.47 30.15 -0.19
CA LYS A 195 -10.40 29.21 -0.87
C LYS A 195 -9.70 27.94 -1.35
N LYS A 196 -8.52 28.08 -1.96
CA LYS A 196 -7.73 26.94 -2.45
C LYS A 196 -7.09 26.14 -1.33
N LYS A 197 -6.63 26.79 -0.26
CA LYS A 197 -6.18 26.11 0.95
C LYS A 197 -7.29 25.23 1.53
N ASP A 198 -8.48 25.78 1.75
CA ASP A 198 -9.61 25.06 2.34
C ASP A 198 -10.08 23.91 1.43
N GLU A 199 -9.98 24.08 0.10
CA GLU A 199 -10.23 23.00 -0.85
C GLU A 199 -9.25 21.83 -0.69
N ILE A 200 -7.95 22.12 -0.60
CA ILE A 200 -6.91 21.11 -0.40
C ILE A 200 -7.11 20.39 0.94
N GLU A 201 -7.35 21.13 2.01
CA GLU A 201 -7.56 20.56 3.35
C GLU A 201 -8.85 19.74 3.44
N ARG A 202 -9.92 20.12 2.73
CA ARG A 202 -11.15 19.33 2.63
C ARG A 202 -10.91 18.01 1.90
N VAL A 203 -10.16 18.04 0.81
CA VAL A 203 -9.78 16.82 0.07
C VAL A 203 -8.88 15.93 0.94
N ALA A 204 -7.93 16.50 1.68
CA ALA A 204 -7.13 15.76 2.64
C ALA A 204 -8.02 15.12 3.73
N LYS A 205 -8.92 15.90 4.34
CA LYS A 205 -9.86 15.43 5.37
C LYS A 205 -10.71 14.25 4.89
N ALA A 206 -11.24 14.31 3.67
CA ALA A 206 -12.00 13.20 3.08
C ALA A 206 -11.17 11.91 2.96
N ASN A 207 -9.86 12.03 2.77
CA ASN A 207 -8.94 10.90 2.62
C ASN A 207 -8.26 10.48 3.95
N ARG A 208 -8.57 11.10 5.11
CA ARG A 208 -8.04 10.70 6.43
C ARG A 208 -8.64 9.37 6.92
N HIS A 209 -9.95 9.20 6.72
CA HIS A 209 -10.70 8.09 7.32
C HIS A 209 -10.39 6.71 6.71
N HIS A 210 -9.77 6.68 5.53
CA HIS A 210 -9.42 5.42 4.88
C HIS A 210 -8.25 4.67 5.55
N PHE A 211 -7.61 5.25 6.57
CA PHE A 211 -6.53 4.62 7.36
C PHE A 211 -6.91 4.38 8.83
N PHE A 212 -7.79 5.19 9.42
CA PHE A 212 -8.11 5.13 10.85
C PHE A 212 -9.24 4.17 11.21
N GLU A 213 -10.23 3.99 10.34
CA GLU A 213 -11.27 2.97 10.54
C GLU A 213 -10.69 1.55 10.54
N THR A 214 -9.56 1.35 9.86
CA THR A 214 -8.87 0.05 9.81
C THR A 214 -7.90 -0.18 10.98
N ARG A 215 -7.52 0.86 11.74
CA ARG A 215 -6.47 0.74 12.78
C ARG A 215 -6.99 0.97 14.21
N LEU A 216 -8.03 1.79 14.41
CA LEU A 216 -8.59 2.06 15.74
C LEU A 216 -9.52 0.92 16.22
N MET A 217 -10.13 0.16 15.30
CA MET A 217 -10.83 -1.10 15.65
C MET A 217 -9.89 -2.23 16.10
N LEU A 218 -8.56 -2.09 15.92
CA LEU A 218 -7.58 -3.12 16.25
C LEU A 218 -6.86 -2.92 17.58
N PHE A 219 -7.01 -1.78 18.26
CA PHE A 219 -6.17 -1.47 19.42
C PHE A 219 -6.87 -1.04 20.71
N GLU A 220 -8.15 -0.70 20.69
CA GLU A 220 -8.91 -0.54 21.93
C GLU A 220 -10.14 -1.44 21.88
N GLY A 221 -10.18 -2.43 22.77
CA GLY A 221 -11.33 -3.31 23.01
C GLY A 221 -12.52 -2.55 23.62
N LEU A 222 -12.93 -1.46 22.99
CA LEU A 222 -14.12 -0.71 23.33
C LEU A 222 -15.32 -1.29 22.56
N PRO A 223 -16.39 -1.67 23.26
CA PRO A 223 -17.51 -2.36 22.66
C PRO A 223 -18.31 -1.49 21.68
N TRP A 224 -18.72 -2.14 20.59
CA TRP A 224 -19.32 -1.59 19.37
C TRP A 224 -20.71 -0.95 19.52
N TRP A 225 -21.30 -0.92 20.72
CA TRP A 225 -22.67 -0.42 20.94
C TRP A 225 -22.77 1.09 21.23
N LYS A 226 -21.65 1.83 21.29
CA LYS A 226 -21.68 3.26 21.67
C LYS A 226 -21.78 4.26 20.51
N TYR A 227 -21.77 3.83 19.24
CA TYR A 227 -21.72 4.75 18.10
C TYR A 227 -22.75 4.49 16.98
N THR A 228 -23.83 3.77 17.27
CA THR A 228 -24.97 3.60 16.35
C THR A 228 -26.22 4.29 16.91
N TYR A 229 -26.28 5.62 16.83
CA TYR A 229 -27.56 6.32 16.87
C TYR A 229 -27.59 7.49 15.87
N HIS A 230 -28.72 7.54 15.17
CA HIS A 230 -29.20 8.53 14.21
C HIS A 230 -28.84 8.28 12.73
N LEU A 231 -29.49 7.27 12.15
CA LEU A 231 -30.07 7.41 10.80
C LEU A 231 -31.60 7.25 10.94
N PRO A 232 -32.42 8.12 10.31
CA PRO A 232 -33.86 8.13 10.51
C PRO A 232 -34.53 6.96 9.77
N ILE A 233 -35.50 6.34 10.45
CA ILE A 233 -36.36 5.29 9.92
C ILE A 233 -37.40 5.95 9.01
N PHE A 234 -37.38 5.65 7.71
CA PHE A 234 -38.54 5.81 6.84
C PHE A 234 -39.37 4.51 6.92
N LEU A 235 -40.54 4.61 7.55
CA LEU A 235 -41.57 3.57 7.49
C LEU A 235 -42.28 3.70 6.14
N SER A 236 -42.25 2.64 5.33
CA SER A 236 -43.25 2.44 4.27
C SER A 236 -44.39 1.64 4.89
N GLU A 237 -45.58 2.20 4.91
CA GLU A 237 -46.83 1.46 5.05
C GLU A 237 -46.93 0.54 3.82
N ASP A 238 -46.66 -0.75 4.01
CA ASP A 238 -47.24 -1.86 3.25
C ASP A 238 -46.55 -3.16 3.70
N GLY A 239 -47.23 -3.89 4.58
CA GLY A 239 -46.74 -5.11 5.21
C GLY A 239 -46.53 -6.28 4.25
N SER A 240 -45.42 -6.27 3.52
CA SER A 240 -44.94 -7.42 2.75
C SER A 240 -43.49 -7.76 3.09
N VAL A 241 -43.28 -8.96 3.63
CA VAL A 241 -41.98 -9.47 4.08
C VAL A 241 -41.22 -10.01 2.87
N GLY A 242 -40.12 -9.35 2.50
CA GLY A 242 -39.18 -9.83 1.48
C GLY A 242 -37.81 -9.21 1.69
N GLY A 243 -36.91 -9.91 2.40
CA GLY A 243 -35.54 -9.47 2.59
C GLY A 243 -34.71 -10.42 3.43
N VAL A 244 -33.64 -10.95 2.85
CA VAL A 244 -32.65 -11.85 3.47
C VAL A 244 -31.91 -11.10 4.58
N GLY A 245 -32.42 -11.21 5.81
CA GLY A 245 -31.74 -10.82 7.04
C GLY A 245 -31.12 -12.05 7.70
N VAL A 246 -29.82 -11.98 8.02
CA VAL A 246 -29.13 -12.95 8.86
C VAL A 246 -29.81 -12.95 10.23
N ILE A 247 -30.62 -13.99 10.50
CA ILE A 247 -31.25 -14.21 11.80
C ILE A 247 -30.15 -14.62 12.78
N ILE A 248 -29.58 -13.66 13.51
CA ILE A 248 -28.98 -13.94 14.81
C ILE A 248 -30.13 -13.86 15.80
N ALA A 249 -30.60 -15.01 16.25
CA ALA A 249 -31.69 -15.11 17.23
C ALA A 249 -31.29 -14.35 18.51
N GLN A 250 -31.99 -13.26 18.77
CA GLN A 250 -31.96 -12.52 20.02
C GLN A 250 -32.94 -13.23 20.98
N SER A 251 -32.40 -14.08 21.86
CA SER A 251 -33.19 -14.68 22.95
C SER A 251 -33.19 -13.72 24.14
N SER A 252 -34.37 -13.17 24.42
CA SER A 252 -34.69 -12.28 25.52
C SER A 252 -34.65 -12.98 26.88
N HIS A 253 -34.21 -12.23 27.89
CA HIS A 253 -34.23 -12.56 29.30
C HIS A 253 -35.63 -13.02 29.80
N VAL A 254 -35.72 -14.27 30.28
CA VAL A 254 -36.64 -14.69 31.35
C VAL A 254 -35.92 -15.74 32.20
N GLY A 255 -35.91 -15.57 33.53
CA GLY A 255 -35.05 -16.29 34.48
C GLY A 255 -35.40 -17.76 34.77
N GLY A 256 -34.39 -18.52 35.20
CA GLY A 256 -34.47 -19.94 35.63
C GLY A 256 -33.21 -20.73 35.24
N PRO A 257 -32.80 -21.79 35.98
CA PRO A 257 -31.39 -22.02 36.31
C PRO A 257 -30.53 -22.71 35.23
N SER A 258 -29.25 -22.31 35.22
CA SER A 258 -28.09 -23.02 34.63
C SER A 258 -28.23 -23.49 33.18
N PHE A 259 -27.88 -22.61 32.24
CA PHE A 259 -27.57 -22.99 30.86
C PHE A 259 -26.31 -23.88 30.81
N PRO A 260 -26.30 -24.97 30.01
CA PRO A 260 -25.11 -25.80 29.84
C PRO A 260 -24.02 -25.00 29.12
N ILE A 261 -22.79 -25.11 29.63
CA ILE A 261 -21.54 -24.47 29.15
C ILE A 261 -21.33 -24.66 27.62
N GLY A 262 -21.95 -25.66 27.01
CA GLY A 262 -21.86 -25.95 25.58
C GLY A 262 -22.45 -24.88 24.64
N ALA A 263 -23.57 -24.24 25.01
CA ALA A 263 -24.26 -23.32 24.08
C ALA A 263 -23.54 -21.97 23.95
N THR A 264 -23.02 -21.42 25.05
CA THR A 264 -22.23 -20.19 25.04
C THR A 264 -20.89 -20.38 24.36
N THR A 265 -20.22 -21.51 24.60
CA THR A 265 -18.94 -21.84 23.95
C THR A 265 -19.11 -22.06 22.44
N PHE A 266 -20.22 -22.67 22.00
CA PHE A 266 -20.54 -22.87 20.58
C PHE A 266 -20.71 -21.55 19.82
N VAL A 267 -21.43 -20.58 20.39
CA VAL A 267 -21.60 -19.24 19.79
C VAL A 267 -20.26 -18.50 19.72
N SER A 268 -19.42 -18.61 20.74
CA SER A 268 -18.07 -18.03 20.73
C SER A 268 -17.15 -18.65 19.68
N ILE A 269 -17.24 -19.96 19.43
CA ILE A 269 -16.46 -20.65 18.39
C ILE A 269 -16.91 -20.21 16.99
N LEU A 270 -18.23 -20.10 16.76
CA LEU A 270 -18.76 -19.59 15.50
C LEU A 270 -18.37 -18.12 15.26
N SER A 271 -18.35 -17.30 16.31
CA SER A 271 -17.90 -15.90 16.27
C SER A 271 -16.40 -15.81 15.97
N LEU A 272 -15.57 -16.60 16.65
CA LEU A 272 -14.12 -16.64 16.40
C LEU A 272 -13.81 -17.13 14.98
N TYR A 273 -14.59 -18.11 14.48
CA TYR A 273 -14.50 -18.58 13.11
C TYR A 273 -14.89 -17.48 12.11
N ALA A 274 -16.02 -16.78 12.33
CA ALA A 274 -16.45 -15.66 11.50
C ALA A 274 -15.45 -14.48 11.51
N GLU A 275 -14.87 -14.16 12.66
CA GLU A 275 -13.82 -13.14 12.81
C GLU A 275 -12.53 -13.53 12.08
N THR A 276 -12.08 -14.78 12.25
CA THR A 276 -10.93 -15.33 11.51
C THR A 276 -11.20 -15.24 10.01
N CYS A 277 -12.41 -15.59 9.58
CA CYS A 277 -12.83 -15.57 8.19
C CYS A 277 -12.88 -14.15 7.58
N LEU A 278 -13.49 -13.19 8.28
CA LEU A 278 -13.59 -11.80 7.84
C LEU A 278 -12.21 -11.13 7.72
N MET A 279 -11.27 -11.48 8.60
CA MET A 279 -9.87 -10.99 8.55
C MET A 279 -9.13 -11.44 7.27
N TYR A 280 -9.53 -12.55 6.65
CA TYR A 280 -8.81 -13.16 5.52
C TYR A 280 -9.50 -13.06 4.16
N LEU A 281 -10.82 -12.88 4.11
CA LEU A 281 -11.59 -12.76 2.85
C LEU A 281 -11.64 -11.34 2.28
N PHE A 282 -11.49 -10.31 3.11
CA PHE A 282 -11.58 -8.91 2.69
C PHE A 282 -10.30 -8.13 2.96
N PRO A 283 -9.30 -8.19 2.06
CA PRO A 283 -8.48 -7.02 1.82
C PRO A 283 -9.35 -6.00 1.06
N SER A 284 -10.03 -5.10 1.76
CA SER A 284 -11.00 -4.14 1.20
C SER A 284 -10.39 -3.21 0.12
N PRO A 285 -11.17 -2.70 -0.86
CA PRO A 285 -12.47 -3.20 -1.34
C PRO A 285 -12.59 -3.30 -2.88
N ILE A 286 -13.16 -4.41 -3.35
CA ILE A 286 -14.01 -4.47 -4.55
C ILE A 286 -15.45 -4.32 -4.01
N LEU A 287 -15.94 -3.08 -3.92
CA LEU A 287 -17.36 -2.79 -3.71
C LEU A 287 -17.62 -1.35 -4.17
N SER A 288 -17.64 -1.18 -5.49
CA SER A 288 -18.20 -0.01 -6.16
C SER A 288 -18.70 -0.40 -7.55
N LEU A 289 -19.66 -1.33 -7.58
CA LEU A 289 -20.63 -1.40 -8.67
C LEU A 289 -21.96 -0.96 -8.05
N SER A 290 -22.15 0.35 -7.88
CA SER A 290 -23.49 0.89 -7.72
C SER A 290 -24.13 0.94 -9.10
N LEU A 291 -25.30 0.30 -9.24
CA LEU A 291 -26.23 0.58 -10.32
C LEU A 291 -26.42 2.10 -10.42
N SER A 292 -26.01 2.70 -11.53
CA SER A 292 -26.47 4.03 -11.92
C SER A 292 -27.84 3.88 -12.59
N ALA A 293 -28.91 4.22 -11.87
CA ALA A 293 -30.15 4.63 -12.50
C ALA A 293 -29.92 5.97 -13.24
N PRO A 294 -30.47 6.17 -14.45
CA PRO A 294 -30.36 7.45 -15.15
C PRO A 294 -31.27 8.50 -14.50
N PRO A 295 -30.92 9.80 -14.53
CA PRO A 295 -31.79 10.84 -14.01
C PRO A 295 -32.95 11.10 -14.96
N ASP A 296 -34.12 11.33 -14.35
CA ASP A 296 -35.37 11.76 -14.98
C ASP A 296 -35.15 13.00 -15.87
N MET A 297 -35.62 12.92 -17.11
CA MET A 297 -35.84 14.07 -18.00
C MET A 297 -37.34 14.28 -18.13
N ASP A 298 -37.81 15.46 -17.70
CA ASP A 298 -39.18 15.90 -17.87
C ASP A 298 -39.58 15.98 -19.36
N LEU A 299 -40.78 15.44 -19.62
CA LEU A 299 -41.47 15.46 -20.90
C LEU A 299 -41.89 16.88 -21.30
N SER A 300 -41.64 17.24 -22.56
CA SER A 300 -42.58 18.08 -23.32
C SER A 300 -42.47 17.88 -24.85
N PHE A 301 -43.56 17.30 -25.39
CA PHE A 301 -44.16 17.41 -26.72
C PHE A 301 -43.34 17.24 -28.02
N ALA A 302 -43.70 16.20 -28.78
CA ALA A 302 -43.46 16.00 -30.21
C ALA A 302 -44.43 16.85 -31.09
N PRO A 303 -44.24 17.03 -32.41
CA PRO A 303 -44.50 15.93 -33.37
C PRO A 303 -43.68 15.87 -34.69
N SER A 304 -43.52 14.61 -35.15
CA SER A 304 -43.68 14.07 -36.52
C SER A 304 -42.76 14.41 -37.74
N SER A 305 -42.20 13.32 -38.29
CA SER A 305 -41.98 12.96 -39.72
C SER A 305 -40.90 13.75 -40.50
N SER A 306 -40.07 13.22 -41.42
CA SER A 306 -40.16 12.06 -42.32
C SER A 306 -38.78 11.74 -42.98
N LEU A 307 -38.71 10.58 -43.65
CA LEU A 307 -37.63 9.95 -44.42
C LEU A 307 -36.79 10.80 -45.42
N ARG A 308 -35.48 10.48 -45.60
CA ARG A 308 -34.82 10.09 -46.90
C ARG A 308 -33.30 9.79 -46.79
N PHE A 309 -32.85 8.84 -47.62
CA PHE A 309 -31.46 8.44 -47.92
C PHE A 309 -30.77 9.37 -48.99
N PRO A 310 -29.59 9.08 -49.61
CA PRO A 310 -28.32 9.80 -49.42
C PRO A 310 -27.80 10.46 -50.73
N ALA A 311 -26.75 11.31 -50.70
CA ALA A 311 -25.90 11.58 -51.88
C ALA A 311 -24.58 12.34 -51.57
N ILE A 312 -23.48 11.69 -51.96
CA ILE A 312 -22.41 12.14 -52.89
C ILE A 312 -21.55 13.39 -52.54
N SER A 313 -20.24 13.12 -52.59
CA SER A 313 -19.00 13.93 -52.51
C SER A 313 -18.91 15.16 -53.47
N PRO A 314 -17.89 16.05 -53.35
CA PRO A 314 -16.60 15.79 -54.00
C PRO A 314 -15.30 16.35 -53.32
N HIS A 315 -14.17 15.81 -53.80
CA HIS A 315 -12.77 16.29 -53.71
C HIS A 315 -12.61 17.78 -54.13
N CYS A 316 -11.57 18.58 -53.81
CA CYS A 316 -10.12 18.32 -53.89
C CYS A 316 -9.26 19.48 -53.26
N SER A 317 -8.04 19.13 -52.76
CA SER A 317 -6.70 19.83 -52.72
C SER A 317 -6.54 21.29 -52.20
N THR A 318 -5.48 21.76 -51.50
CA THR A 318 -4.02 21.48 -51.56
C THR A 318 -3.23 22.12 -50.37
N SER A 319 -2.00 21.61 -50.10
CA SER A 319 -0.78 22.30 -49.55
C SER A 319 -0.70 22.57 -48.04
N SER A 320 0.40 22.39 -47.28
CA SER A 320 1.77 21.88 -47.47
C SER A 320 2.39 21.60 -46.08
N TYR A 321 3.27 20.60 -46.00
CA TYR A 321 4.07 20.20 -44.82
C TYR A 321 5.52 20.69 -44.99
N ILE A 322 6.17 21.16 -43.91
CA ILE A 322 7.63 21.42 -43.84
C ILE A 322 8.18 20.86 -42.49
N PRO A 323 9.20 19.98 -42.50
CA PRO A 323 9.97 19.56 -41.32
C PRO A 323 11.29 20.36 -41.15
N PRO A 324 11.96 20.33 -39.96
CA PRO A 324 13.17 21.11 -39.71
C PRO A 324 14.45 20.43 -40.23
N ILE A 325 15.38 21.28 -40.69
CA ILE A 325 16.64 20.97 -41.38
C ILE A 325 17.81 20.79 -40.40
N SER A 326 18.64 19.79 -40.68
CA SER A 326 19.98 19.53 -40.14
C SER A 326 21.04 20.32 -40.91
N ALA A 327 21.98 20.97 -40.23
CA ALA A 327 23.10 21.69 -40.84
C ALA A 327 24.43 20.94 -40.64
N ASN A 328 25.03 20.51 -41.75
CA ASN A 328 26.47 20.22 -41.89
C ASN A 328 27.11 21.36 -42.72
N PRO A 329 28.37 21.77 -42.50
CA PRO A 329 29.10 22.60 -43.44
C PRO A 329 29.97 21.78 -44.40
N THR A 330 29.99 22.25 -45.65
CA THR A 330 30.69 21.73 -46.82
C THR A 330 32.15 22.20 -46.93
N THR A 331 32.89 21.42 -47.71
CA THR A 331 34.31 21.41 -48.06
C THR A 331 34.77 22.46 -49.08
N ALA A 332 36.06 22.85 -49.01
CA ALA A 332 36.91 23.19 -50.17
C ALA A 332 38.39 22.82 -49.90
N LYS A 333 39.07 22.26 -50.93
CA LYS A 333 40.42 21.62 -50.99
C LYS A 333 41.46 22.58 -51.66
N PRO A 334 42.71 22.18 -52.02
CA PRO A 334 43.75 21.34 -51.37
C PRO A 334 45.20 21.93 -51.47
N ALA A 335 46.19 21.36 -50.77
CA ALA A 335 47.58 21.27 -51.22
C ALA A 335 48.34 20.14 -50.52
N ALA A 336 49.22 19.48 -51.28
CA ALA A 336 49.88 18.21 -51.01
C ALA A 336 51.20 18.33 -50.20
N PHE A 337 51.60 17.26 -49.51
CA PHE A 337 52.91 16.60 -49.64
C PHE A 337 53.06 15.40 -48.66
N LEU A 338 53.41 14.22 -49.20
CA LEU A 338 54.41 13.21 -48.74
C LEU A 338 54.52 12.84 -47.23
N SER A 339 54.76 11.60 -46.76
CA SER A 339 55.12 10.29 -47.35
C SER A 339 55.11 9.21 -46.25
N SER A 340 55.03 7.93 -46.65
CA SER A 340 55.76 6.73 -46.10
C SER A 340 55.60 6.35 -44.61
N CYS A 341 55.00 5.21 -44.20
CA CYS A 341 55.38 3.78 -44.28
C CYS A 341 56.01 3.18 -42.98
N ARG A 342 55.56 1.94 -42.67
CA ARG A 342 56.23 0.79 -41.98
C ARG A 342 56.49 0.86 -40.47
N THR A 343 55.87 0.00 -39.63
CA THR A 343 56.13 -1.42 -39.28
C THR A 343 57.40 -1.73 -38.46
N ASN A 344 57.15 -2.23 -37.24
CA ASN A 344 57.83 -3.30 -36.48
C ASN A 344 59.24 -3.13 -35.86
N LEU A 345 59.33 -3.77 -34.68
CA LEU A 345 60.43 -4.57 -34.08
C LEU A 345 61.14 -4.03 -32.80
N TYR A 346 60.97 -4.80 -31.69
CA TYR A 346 61.89 -5.31 -30.62
C TYR A 346 63.11 -4.47 -30.16
N SER A 347 63.73 -4.60 -28.98
CA SER A 347 63.58 -5.22 -27.64
C SER A 347 64.88 -4.86 -26.85
N LEU A 348 64.98 -5.28 -25.57
CA LEU A 348 66.15 -5.20 -24.63
C LEU A 348 66.44 -3.81 -23.99
N GLY A 349 66.78 -3.68 -22.70
CA GLY A 349 67.03 -4.63 -21.61
C GLY A 349 67.77 -3.96 -20.44
N LEU A 350 67.63 -4.54 -19.22
CA LEU A 350 68.35 -4.32 -17.95
C LEU A 350 68.15 -2.99 -17.18
N SER A 351 68.22 -2.88 -15.84
CA SER A 351 68.10 -3.74 -14.64
C SER A 351 68.48 -2.86 -13.41
N ARG A 352 68.06 -3.26 -12.20
CA ARG A 352 68.31 -2.74 -10.81
C ARG A 352 67.21 -1.81 -10.26
N SER A 353 66.70 -1.96 -9.03
CA SER A 353 66.87 -2.94 -7.94
C SER A 353 65.75 -2.73 -6.88
N CYS A 354 65.45 -3.81 -6.15
CA CYS A 354 64.70 -4.02 -4.88
C CYS A 354 64.46 -2.81 -3.93
N SER A 355 63.50 -2.80 -2.99
CA SER A 355 62.77 -3.86 -2.27
C SER A 355 61.58 -3.29 -1.45
N LYS A 356 60.66 -4.17 -1.04
CA LYS A 356 59.45 -3.97 -0.21
C LYS A 356 59.75 -3.48 1.23
N SER A 357 58.80 -2.78 1.84
CA SER A 357 58.57 -2.81 3.31
C SER A 357 57.11 -2.50 3.67
N LEU A 358 56.50 -3.45 4.38
CA LEU A 358 55.32 -3.34 5.23
C LEU A 358 55.75 -2.79 6.59
N LEU A 359 55.10 -1.75 7.14
CA LEU A 359 54.70 -1.67 8.56
C LEU A 359 53.92 -0.38 8.91
N SER A 360 52.77 -0.62 9.52
CA SER A 360 52.05 0.14 10.57
C SER A 360 52.71 1.41 11.15
N CYS A 361 51.98 2.54 11.19
CA CYS A 361 51.52 3.15 12.46
C CYS A 361 50.62 4.40 12.27
N ARG A 362 49.36 4.28 12.74
CA ARG A 362 48.65 5.16 13.69
C ARG A 362 48.91 6.69 13.65
N LYS A 363 47.89 7.48 13.26
CA LYS A 363 47.67 8.83 13.84
C LYS A 363 46.20 9.25 13.91
N LYS A 364 45.72 9.24 15.17
CA LYS A 364 44.68 10.02 15.85
C LYS A 364 43.42 10.46 15.09
N ARG A 365 42.33 9.77 15.41
CA ARG A 365 40.94 10.24 15.32
C ARG A 365 40.72 11.23 16.48
N ASN A 366 40.61 12.53 16.18
CA ASN A 366 40.08 13.50 17.14
C ASN A 366 38.55 13.45 17.05
N SER A 367 37.94 12.88 18.08
CA SER A 367 36.51 12.96 18.35
C SER A 367 36.18 14.36 18.88
N ILE A 368 35.39 15.13 18.14
CA ILE A 368 34.65 16.26 18.71
C ILE A 368 33.22 15.76 18.91
N TRP A 369 32.91 15.55 20.18
CA TRP A 369 31.57 15.27 20.66
C TRP A 369 30.81 16.60 20.65
N ALA A 370 29.80 16.71 19.78
CA ALA A 370 28.81 17.78 19.85
C ALA A 370 27.49 17.14 20.28
N CYS A 371 27.16 17.37 21.55
CA CYS A 371 25.84 17.11 22.10
C CYS A 371 24.86 18.13 21.50
N SER A 372 23.81 17.67 20.83
CA SER A 372 22.60 18.46 20.65
C SER A 372 21.40 17.55 20.85
N GLN A 373 20.86 17.56 22.07
CA GLN A 373 19.49 17.15 22.31
C GLN A 373 18.54 18.14 21.63
N VAL A 374 17.75 17.66 20.68
CA VAL A 374 16.42 18.21 20.36
C VAL A 374 15.54 17.04 19.95
N GLY A 375 14.50 16.79 20.74
CA GLY A 375 13.59 15.66 20.60
C GLY A 375 12.76 15.71 19.33
N ALA A 376 13.05 14.79 18.42
CA ALA A 376 12.03 14.17 17.58
C ALA A 376 11.76 12.79 18.20
N ALA A 377 10.52 12.33 18.19
CA ALA A 377 10.21 10.93 18.48
C ALA A 377 10.85 10.05 17.40
N GLU A 378 12.14 9.72 17.57
CA GLU A 378 12.82 8.68 16.82
C GLU A 378 12.16 7.36 17.18
N SER A 379 11.55 6.68 16.20
CA SER A 379 11.30 5.25 16.35
C SER A 379 12.66 4.58 16.49
N ASP A 380 12.90 3.91 17.61
CA ASP A 380 14.18 3.28 17.93
C ASP A 380 14.78 2.52 16.74
N PRO A 381 16.08 2.69 16.40
CA PRO A 381 16.74 1.96 15.32
C PRO A 381 16.71 0.43 15.52
N VAL A 382 16.49 -0.02 16.76
CA VAL A 382 16.24 -1.42 17.10
C VAL A 382 14.84 -1.85 16.66
N LEU A 383 13.83 -1.00 16.85
CA LEU A 383 12.45 -1.27 16.47
C LEU A 383 12.29 -1.38 14.94
N THR A 384 13.02 -0.55 14.17
CA THR A 384 13.05 -0.63 12.70
C THR A 384 13.72 -1.93 12.23
N THR A 385 14.87 -2.28 12.82
CA THR A 385 15.57 -3.55 12.52
C THR A 385 14.72 -4.79 12.83
N VAL A 386 13.99 -4.77 13.96
CA VAL A 386 13.06 -5.85 14.34
C VAL A 386 11.85 -5.89 13.40
N SER A 387 11.32 -4.75 12.99
CA SER A 387 10.21 -4.65 12.02
C SER A 387 10.61 -5.21 10.66
N ASP A 388 11.79 -4.86 10.17
CA ASP A 388 12.32 -5.35 8.88
C ASP A 388 12.59 -6.85 8.91
N PHE A 389 13.14 -7.35 10.02
CA PHE A 389 13.32 -8.79 10.23
C PHE A 389 11.98 -9.53 10.30
N LYS A 390 10.98 -8.95 10.98
CA LYS A 390 9.62 -9.52 11.07
C LYS A 390 8.96 -9.58 9.69
N ASP A 391 9.08 -8.52 8.89
CA ASP A 391 8.57 -8.48 7.53
C ASP A 391 9.27 -9.54 6.65
N ALA A 392 10.59 -9.66 6.76
CA ALA A 392 11.35 -10.72 6.09
C ALA A 392 10.86 -12.12 6.50
N CYS A 393 10.61 -12.37 7.79
CA CYS A 393 10.06 -13.64 8.25
C CYS A 393 8.64 -13.91 7.72
N TRP A 394 7.79 -12.89 7.64
CA TRP A 394 6.44 -13.02 7.11
C TRP A 394 6.43 -13.33 5.60
N ARG A 395 7.28 -12.65 4.82
CA ARG A 395 7.48 -12.96 3.40
C ARG A 395 8.08 -14.34 3.21
N PHE A 396 8.98 -14.77 4.10
CA PHE A 396 9.60 -16.10 4.08
C PHE A 396 8.55 -17.21 4.20
N LEU A 397 7.55 -17.05 5.06
CA LEU A 397 6.49 -18.04 5.28
C LEU A 397 5.48 -18.17 4.12
N ARG A 398 5.54 -17.31 3.10
CA ARG A 398 4.54 -17.20 2.01
C ARG A 398 3.12 -17.00 2.54
N PRO A 399 2.66 -15.74 2.69
CA PRO A 399 1.38 -15.43 3.34
C PRO A 399 0.15 -16.16 2.78
N HIS A 400 0.10 -16.41 1.47
CA HIS A 400 -1.01 -17.15 0.84
C HIS A 400 -1.09 -18.61 1.30
N THR A 401 0.04 -19.30 1.47
CA THR A 401 0.03 -20.68 1.95
C THR A 401 -0.38 -20.76 3.42
N ILE A 402 0.05 -19.79 4.24
CA ILE A 402 -0.28 -19.67 5.66
C ILE A 402 -1.78 -19.42 5.86
N ARG A 403 -2.37 -18.45 5.15
CA ARG A 403 -3.81 -18.15 5.23
C ARG A 403 -4.66 -19.39 5.00
N GLY A 404 -4.37 -20.15 3.95
CA GLY A 404 -5.11 -21.39 3.67
C GLY A 404 -4.90 -22.48 4.73
N THR A 405 -3.74 -22.57 5.38
CA THR A 405 -3.51 -23.53 6.47
C THR A 405 -4.27 -23.13 7.74
N VAL A 406 -4.27 -21.85 8.10
CA VAL A 406 -5.04 -21.32 9.23
C VAL A 406 -6.53 -21.56 8.97
N LEU A 407 -7.07 -21.07 7.84
CA LEU A 407 -8.48 -21.23 7.50
C LEU A 407 -8.88 -22.70 7.47
N GLY A 408 -8.13 -23.56 6.76
CA GLY A 408 -8.49 -24.97 6.64
C GLY A 408 -8.48 -25.71 7.98
N SER A 409 -7.45 -25.51 8.81
CA SER A 409 -7.41 -26.15 10.13
C SER A 409 -8.49 -25.63 11.07
N THR A 410 -8.75 -24.32 11.08
CA THR A 410 -9.86 -23.74 11.87
C THR A 410 -11.22 -24.24 11.41
N ALA A 411 -11.47 -24.32 10.09
CA ALA A 411 -12.74 -24.79 9.55
C ALA A 411 -13.01 -26.27 9.89
N LEU A 412 -11.98 -27.12 9.83
CA LEU A 412 -12.07 -28.54 10.22
C LEU A 412 -12.33 -28.74 11.71
N VAL A 413 -11.62 -27.97 12.55
CA VAL A 413 -11.84 -28.00 14.01
C VAL A 413 -13.27 -27.51 14.32
N THR A 414 -13.67 -26.37 13.75
CA THR A 414 -15.02 -25.82 13.92
C THR A 414 -16.08 -26.82 13.48
N ARG A 415 -15.92 -27.46 12.32
CA ARG A 415 -16.90 -28.46 11.86
C ARG A 415 -16.99 -29.66 12.80
N ALA A 416 -15.86 -30.22 13.23
CA ALA A 416 -15.84 -31.34 14.18
C ALA A 416 -16.50 -30.98 15.52
N LEU A 417 -16.35 -29.73 15.96
CA LEU A 417 -16.99 -29.21 17.17
C LEU A 417 -18.48 -28.97 16.97
N ILE A 418 -18.91 -28.54 15.79
CA ILE A 418 -20.32 -28.37 15.47
C ILE A 418 -21.06 -29.71 15.50
N GLU A 419 -20.45 -30.75 14.96
CA GLU A 419 -20.99 -32.11 14.97
C GLU A 419 -21.07 -32.72 16.38
N ASN A 420 -20.23 -32.25 17.32
CA ASN A 420 -20.09 -32.81 18.66
C ASN A 420 -20.18 -31.74 19.77
N SER A 421 -21.20 -30.88 19.68
CA SER A 421 -21.35 -29.70 20.55
C SER A 421 -21.38 -30.03 22.06
N ASN A 422 -21.86 -31.23 22.41
CA ASN A 422 -21.97 -31.69 23.81
C ASN A 422 -20.61 -32.02 24.46
N LEU A 423 -19.53 -32.15 23.67
CA LEU A 423 -18.21 -32.61 24.14
C LEU A 423 -17.17 -31.48 24.24
N ILE A 424 -17.58 -30.22 24.08
CA ILE A 424 -16.67 -29.07 24.06
C ILE A 424 -16.04 -28.83 25.44
N LYS A 425 -14.70 -28.86 25.50
CA LYS A 425 -13.90 -28.55 26.70
C LYS A 425 -12.85 -27.48 26.38
N TRP A 426 -12.53 -26.62 27.35
CA TRP A 426 -11.49 -25.60 27.21
C TRP A 426 -10.10 -26.17 26.90
N SER A 427 -9.79 -27.37 27.40
CA SER A 427 -8.54 -28.08 27.09
C SER A 427 -8.36 -28.38 25.60
N LEU A 428 -9.46 -28.53 24.86
CA LEU A 428 -9.46 -28.80 23.43
C LEU A 428 -9.02 -27.58 22.62
N LEU A 429 -9.33 -26.36 23.06
CA LEU A 429 -8.92 -25.13 22.40
C LEU A 429 -7.40 -24.94 22.48
N PHE A 430 -6.79 -25.20 23.64
CA PHE A 430 -5.33 -25.17 23.78
C PHE A 430 -4.66 -26.22 22.89
N LYS A 431 -5.25 -27.42 22.83
CA LYS A 431 -4.77 -28.48 21.95
C LYS A 431 -4.91 -28.08 20.47
N ALA A 432 -6.03 -27.49 20.05
CA ALA A 432 -6.23 -26.98 18.70
C ALA A 432 -5.22 -25.88 18.33
N PHE A 433 -4.95 -24.94 19.24
CA PHE A 433 -3.95 -23.88 19.04
C PHE A 433 -2.53 -24.46 18.88
N SER A 434 -2.16 -25.44 19.71
CA SER A 434 -0.87 -26.13 19.58
C SER A 434 -0.75 -26.87 18.25
N GLY A 435 -1.83 -27.50 17.79
CA GLY A 435 -1.89 -28.19 16.49
C GLY A 435 -1.77 -27.22 15.32
N LEU A 436 -2.47 -26.08 15.38
CA LEU A 436 -2.34 -25.01 14.38
C LEU A 436 -0.88 -24.52 14.30
N PHE A 437 -0.25 -24.24 15.45
CA PHE A 437 1.14 -23.79 15.47
C PHE A 437 2.11 -24.84 14.89
N ALA A 438 1.88 -26.13 15.16
CA ALA A 438 2.65 -27.20 14.54
C ALA A 438 2.47 -27.26 13.01
N LEU A 439 1.25 -27.05 12.49
CA LEU A 439 0.99 -26.98 11.05
C LEU A 439 1.67 -25.78 10.40
N LEU A 440 1.70 -24.62 11.07
CA LEU A 440 2.42 -23.44 10.60
C LEU A 440 3.93 -23.70 10.54
N CYS A 441 4.49 -24.39 11.53
CA CYS A 441 5.88 -24.84 11.50
C CYS A 441 6.13 -25.78 10.31
N GLY A 442 5.23 -26.74 10.06
CA GLY A 442 5.37 -27.67 8.93
C GLY A 442 5.34 -26.95 7.58
N ASN A 443 4.43 -26.00 7.41
CA ASN A 443 4.35 -25.15 6.23
C ASN A 443 5.63 -24.30 6.05
N GLY A 444 6.11 -23.68 7.14
CA GLY A 444 7.34 -22.90 7.16
C GLY A 444 8.58 -23.71 6.79
N TYR A 445 8.68 -24.96 7.24
CA TYR A 445 9.74 -25.89 6.84
C TYR A 445 9.70 -26.16 5.33
N ILE A 446 8.55 -26.58 4.79
CA ILE A 446 8.40 -26.97 3.38
C ILE A 446 8.69 -25.77 2.45
N VAL A 447 8.13 -24.62 2.77
CA VAL A 447 8.31 -23.37 2.01
C VAL A 447 9.75 -22.84 2.13
N GLY A 448 10.35 -22.96 3.32
CA GLY A 448 11.71 -22.52 3.60
C GLY A 448 12.76 -23.34 2.85
N ILE A 449 12.67 -24.68 2.92
CA ILE A 449 13.57 -25.56 2.15
C ILE A 449 13.43 -25.29 0.65
N ASN A 450 12.21 -25.07 0.15
CA ASN A 450 12.05 -24.79 -1.26
C ASN A 450 12.79 -23.51 -1.69
N GLN A 451 12.70 -22.43 -0.91
CA GLN A 451 13.40 -21.17 -1.21
C GLN A 451 14.92 -21.32 -1.14
N ILE A 452 15.45 -22.06 -0.17
CA ILE A 452 16.90 -22.28 -0.02
C ILE A 452 17.50 -22.96 -1.26
N TYR A 453 16.81 -23.94 -1.84
CA TYR A 453 17.29 -24.66 -3.03
C TYR A 453 16.96 -23.97 -4.36
N ASP A 454 16.03 -23.01 -4.37
CA ASP A 454 15.60 -22.29 -5.57
C ASP A 454 16.14 -20.85 -5.67
N ILE A 455 17.08 -20.42 -4.82
CA ILE A 455 17.61 -19.04 -4.79
C ILE A 455 17.92 -18.48 -6.19
N LYS A 456 18.55 -19.26 -7.07
CA LYS A 456 18.90 -18.83 -8.43
C LYS A 456 17.67 -18.56 -9.31
N ILE A 457 16.63 -19.39 -9.18
CA ILE A 457 15.37 -19.29 -9.92
C ILE A 457 14.51 -18.15 -9.33
N ASP A 458 14.42 -18.09 -8.00
CA ASP A 458 13.64 -17.08 -7.29
C ASP A 458 14.21 -15.66 -7.49
N LYS A 459 15.52 -15.48 -7.68
CA LYS A 459 16.10 -14.18 -8.05
C LYS A 459 15.56 -13.63 -9.37
N VAL A 460 15.15 -14.51 -10.28
CA VAL A 460 14.56 -14.13 -11.57
C VAL A 460 13.06 -13.91 -11.42
N ASN A 461 12.35 -14.92 -10.91
CA ASN A 461 10.89 -14.95 -10.94
C ASN A 461 10.25 -14.16 -9.78
N LYS A 462 10.91 -14.16 -8.61
CA LYS A 462 10.38 -13.67 -7.33
C LYS A 462 11.44 -12.88 -6.54
N PRO A 463 11.99 -11.78 -7.10
CA PRO A 463 13.12 -11.05 -6.51
C PRO A 463 12.78 -10.42 -5.14
N TYR A 464 11.50 -10.28 -4.80
CA TYR A 464 11.02 -9.76 -3.52
C TYR A 464 11.10 -10.77 -2.35
N LEU A 465 11.39 -12.05 -2.63
CA LEU A 465 11.51 -13.06 -1.58
C LEU A 465 12.74 -12.80 -0.70
N PRO A 466 12.69 -12.99 0.63
CA PRO A 466 13.74 -12.54 1.54
C PRO A 466 15.15 -13.07 1.23
N ILE A 467 15.27 -14.34 0.83
CA ILE A 467 16.57 -14.93 0.47
C ILE A 467 17.06 -14.43 -0.90
N ALA A 468 16.14 -14.22 -1.84
CA ALA A 468 16.45 -13.74 -3.18
C ALA A 468 16.84 -12.26 -3.19
N ALA A 469 16.14 -11.44 -2.40
CA ALA A 469 16.37 -10.01 -2.18
C ALA A 469 17.65 -9.73 -1.38
N GLY A 470 18.09 -10.68 -0.54
CA GLY A 470 19.25 -10.51 0.34
C GLY A 470 18.92 -10.05 1.75
N ASP A 471 17.63 -9.87 2.08
CA ASP A 471 17.14 -9.49 3.41
C ASP A 471 17.41 -10.56 4.48
N LEU A 472 17.44 -11.84 4.06
CA LEU A 472 17.70 -12.98 4.94
C LEU A 472 18.90 -13.79 4.44
N SER A 473 19.91 -13.97 5.31
CA SER A 473 21.08 -14.79 4.98
C SER A 473 20.71 -16.27 4.82
N VAL A 474 21.43 -17.00 3.97
CA VAL A 474 21.22 -18.45 3.78
C VAL A 474 21.41 -19.23 5.10
N LYS A 475 22.35 -18.79 5.95
CA LYS A 475 22.56 -19.38 7.28
C LYS A 475 21.34 -19.18 8.18
N SER A 476 20.82 -17.95 8.22
CA SER A 476 19.61 -17.61 9.00
C SER A 476 18.38 -18.38 8.49
N ALA A 477 18.25 -18.55 7.17
CA ALA A 477 17.18 -19.35 6.57
C ALA A 477 17.27 -20.83 6.99
N TRP A 478 18.46 -21.43 7.00
CA TRP A 478 18.65 -22.81 7.50
C TRP A 478 18.32 -22.93 8.99
N LEU A 479 18.74 -21.97 9.82
CA LEU A 479 18.37 -21.95 11.24
C LEU A 479 16.85 -21.92 11.43
N LEU A 480 16.14 -21.09 10.65
CA LEU A 480 14.69 -20.98 10.70
C LEU A 480 14.00 -22.27 10.24
N VAL A 481 14.48 -22.92 9.18
CA VAL A 481 13.98 -24.21 8.69
C VAL A 481 14.16 -25.31 9.74
N VAL A 482 15.35 -25.41 10.34
CA VAL A 482 15.62 -26.40 11.40
C VAL A 482 14.75 -26.14 12.62
N PHE A 483 14.61 -24.86 13.02
CA PHE A 483 13.71 -24.46 14.10
C PHE A 483 12.27 -24.91 13.85
N PHE A 484 11.74 -24.68 12.64
CA PHE A 484 10.40 -25.12 12.28
C PHE A 484 10.25 -26.64 12.28
N ALA A 485 11.23 -27.39 11.78
CA ALA A 485 11.20 -28.85 11.79
C ALA A 485 11.18 -29.41 13.22
N VAL A 486 12.11 -28.96 14.07
CA VAL A 486 12.26 -29.46 15.44
C VAL A 486 11.05 -29.06 16.30
N THR A 487 10.62 -27.80 16.23
CA THR A 487 9.48 -27.30 17.01
C THR A 487 8.19 -28.00 16.60
N GLY A 488 7.95 -28.16 15.29
CA GLY A 488 6.80 -28.88 14.77
C GLY A 488 6.75 -30.33 15.24
N LEU A 489 7.86 -31.07 15.10
CA LEU A 489 7.97 -32.47 15.54
C LEU A 489 7.79 -32.62 17.05
N LEU A 490 8.38 -31.73 17.85
CA LEU A 490 8.27 -31.76 19.30
C LEU A 490 6.82 -31.57 19.74
N ILE A 491 6.10 -30.59 19.16
CA ILE A 491 4.70 -30.33 19.53
C ILE A 491 3.82 -31.52 19.16
N VAL A 492 3.99 -32.07 17.95
CA VAL A 492 3.15 -33.19 17.49
C VAL A 492 3.43 -34.46 18.31
N GLY A 493 4.70 -34.77 18.54
CA GLY A 493 5.14 -35.94 19.31
C GLY A 493 4.65 -35.92 20.76
N LEU A 494 4.64 -34.76 21.41
CA LEU A 494 4.20 -34.63 22.80
C LEU A 494 2.67 -34.58 22.96
N ASN A 495 1.92 -34.07 21.97
CA ASN A 495 0.50 -33.75 22.17
C ASN A 495 -0.51 -34.62 21.37
N PHE A 496 -0.11 -35.21 20.24
CA PHE A 496 -1.06 -35.79 19.26
C PHE A 496 -0.87 -37.29 18.97
N GLY A 497 0.06 -37.94 19.66
CA GLY A 497 0.28 -39.39 19.57
C GLY A 497 1.02 -39.86 18.29
N PRO A 498 1.34 -41.16 18.20
CA PRO A 498 2.26 -41.69 17.20
C PRO A 498 1.70 -41.64 15.77
N PHE A 499 0.39 -41.83 15.59
CA PHE A 499 -0.22 -41.82 14.25
C PHE A 499 -0.15 -40.45 13.58
N ILE A 500 -0.60 -39.37 14.27
CA ILE A 500 -0.49 -38.00 13.74
C ILE A 500 0.97 -37.58 13.58
N THR A 501 1.85 -38.01 14.49
CA THR A 501 3.31 -37.79 14.35
C THR A 501 3.84 -38.43 13.06
N SER A 502 3.43 -39.66 12.74
CA SER A 502 3.81 -40.33 11.49
C SER A 502 3.31 -39.58 10.24
N LEU A 503 2.05 -39.11 10.24
CA LEU A 503 1.50 -38.30 9.13
C LEU A 503 2.23 -36.97 8.97
N TYR A 504 2.61 -36.33 10.08
CA TYR A 504 3.38 -35.09 10.06
C TYR A 504 4.79 -35.32 9.50
N CYS A 505 5.47 -36.37 9.96
CA CYS A 505 6.76 -36.80 9.42
C CYS A 505 6.67 -37.12 7.92
N LEU A 506 5.61 -37.80 7.48
CA LEU A 506 5.35 -38.06 6.07
C LEU A 506 5.21 -36.75 5.29
N GLY A 507 4.47 -35.76 5.81
CA GLY A 507 4.36 -34.43 5.21
C GLY A 507 5.71 -33.72 5.04
N LEU A 508 6.55 -33.72 6.09
CA LEU A 508 7.90 -33.15 6.02
C LEU A 508 8.80 -33.92 5.03
N PHE A 509 8.71 -35.25 5.03
CA PHE A 509 9.44 -36.10 4.10
C PHE A 509 9.06 -35.79 2.65
N LEU A 510 7.76 -35.76 2.33
CA LEU A 510 7.24 -35.41 1.01
C LEU A 510 7.67 -34.00 0.58
N GLY A 511 7.67 -33.02 1.49
CA GLY A 511 8.20 -31.68 1.23
C GLY A 511 9.71 -31.65 0.97
N THR A 512 10.46 -32.52 1.64
CA THR A 512 11.91 -32.64 1.46
C THR A 512 12.26 -33.24 0.11
N ILE A 513 11.66 -34.39 -0.26
CA ILE A 513 11.91 -35.04 -1.56
C ILE A 513 11.43 -34.17 -2.74
N TYR A 514 10.45 -33.29 -2.50
CA TYR A 514 9.98 -32.34 -3.50
C TYR A 514 11.07 -31.32 -3.89
N SER A 515 11.86 -30.82 -2.94
CA SER A 515 12.81 -29.72 -3.15
C SER A 515 14.29 -30.13 -3.22
N VAL A 516 14.71 -31.18 -2.52
CA VAL A 516 16.13 -31.50 -2.26
C VAL A 516 16.71 -32.52 -3.27
N PRO A 517 17.92 -32.31 -3.83
CA PRO A 517 18.64 -33.32 -4.62
C PRO A 517 19.08 -34.54 -3.79
N PRO A 518 19.12 -35.77 -4.34
CA PRO A 518 19.06 -36.12 -5.76
C PRO A 518 17.64 -36.25 -6.35
N LEU A 519 16.60 -36.46 -5.53
CA LEU A 519 15.24 -36.73 -6.01
C LEU A 519 14.59 -35.50 -6.66
N ARG A 520 14.55 -34.36 -5.95
CA ARG A 520 13.95 -33.08 -6.39
C ARG A 520 12.71 -33.27 -7.28
N MET A 521 11.70 -33.94 -6.72
CA MET A 521 10.54 -34.49 -7.45
C MET A 521 9.72 -33.44 -8.20
N LYS A 522 9.84 -32.14 -7.84
CA LYS A 522 9.20 -31.05 -8.58
C LYS A 522 9.62 -30.93 -10.05
N ARG A 523 10.70 -31.59 -10.48
CA ARG A 523 11.12 -31.71 -11.89
C ARG A 523 10.15 -32.54 -12.72
N PHE A 524 9.44 -33.48 -12.10
CA PHE A 524 8.47 -34.34 -12.74
C PHE A 524 7.06 -33.80 -12.44
N PRO A 525 6.33 -33.26 -13.44
CA PRO A 525 5.03 -32.60 -13.19
C PRO A 525 4.03 -33.48 -12.47
N VAL A 526 3.90 -34.75 -12.88
CA VAL A 526 2.96 -35.71 -12.26
C VAL A 526 3.29 -35.96 -10.78
N ALA A 527 4.56 -36.19 -10.45
CA ALA A 527 4.98 -36.39 -9.07
C ALA A 527 4.79 -35.12 -8.23
N ALA A 528 5.06 -33.94 -8.80
CA ALA A 528 4.83 -32.65 -8.15
C ALA A 528 3.34 -32.45 -7.82
N PHE A 529 2.46 -32.80 -8.75
CA PHE A 529 1.01 -32.71 -8.60
C PHE A 529 0.50 -33.64 -7.49
N LEU A 530 0.95 -34.90 -7.50
CA LEU A 530 0.58 -35.89 -6.47
C LEU A 530 1.05 -35.44 -5.09
N ILE A 531 2.29 -34.99 -4.93
CA ILE A 531 2.80 -34.52 -3.64
C ILE A 531 1.98 -33.33 -3.10
N ILE A 532 1.67 -32.36 -3.96
CA ILE A 532 0.88 -31.18 -3.54
C ILE A 532 -0.54 -31.61 -3.16
N ALA A 533 -1.18 -32.46 -3.96
CA ALA A 533 -2.51 -33.00 -3.67
C ALA A 533 -2.53 -33.82 -2.36
N THR A 534 -1.51 -34.63 -2.11
CA THR A 534 -1.39 -35.40 -0.86
C THR A 534 -1.17 -34.49 0.34
N VAL A 535 -0.20 -33.58 0.32
CA VAL A 535 0.16 -32.77 1.50
C VAL A 535 -0.87 -31.68 1.78
N ARG A 536 -1.24 -30.89 0.76
CA ARG A 536 -2.17 -29.76 0.90
C ARG A 536 -3.62 -30.22 0.85
N GLY A 537 -3.93 -31.17 -0.02
CA GLY A 537 -5.29 -31.64 -0.27
C GLY A 537 -5.76 -32.67 0.74
N PHE A 538 -5.03 -33.75 0.93
CA PHE A 538 -5.48 -34.86 1.76
C PHE A 538 -5.02 -34.77 3.22
N LEU A 539 -3.71 -34.74 3.46
CA LEU A 539 -3.11 -34.86 4.80
C LEU A 539 -3.55 -33.75 5.76
N LEU A 540 -3.67 -32.50 5.28
CA LEU A 540 -4.17 -31.41 6.10
C LEU A 540 -5.61 -31.67 6.56
N ASN A 541 -6.50 -32.01 5.63
CA ASN A 541 -7.92 -32.22 5.94
C ASN A 541 -8.13 -33.44 6.84
N PHE A 542 -7.57 -34.58 6.44
CA PHE A 542 -7.66 -35.82 7.19
C PHE A 542 -6.97 -35.71 8.56
N GLY A 543 -5.74 -35.17 8.61
CA GLY A 543 -4.93 -35.11 9.82
C GLY A 543 -5.54 -34.21 10.90
N VAL A 544 -6.04 -33.03 10.52
CA VAL A 544 -6.68 -32.12 11.49
C VAL A 544 -7.99 -32.71 12.02
N TYR A 545 -8.82 -33.27 11.16
CA TYR A 545 -10.09 -33.86 11.58
C TYR A 545 -9.87 -35.10 12.47
N TYR A 546 -8.93 -35.98 12.11
CA TYR A 546 -8.54 -37.11 12.95
C TYR A 546 -8.04 -36.64 14.32
N ALA A 547 -7.10 -35.68 14.34
CA ALA A 547 -6.55 -35.14 15.58
C ALA A 547 -7.62 -34.53 16.48
N THR A 548 -8.61 -33.84 15.89
CA THR A 548 -9.70 -33.21 16.62
C THR A 548 -10.66 -34.26 17.20
N ARG A 549 -11.05 -35.27 16.44
CA ARG A 549 -11.89 -36.39 16.95
C ARG A 549 -11.18 -37.19 18.04
N ALA A 550 -9.90 -37.50 17.84
CA ALA A 550 -9.10 -38.18 18.86
C ALA A 550 -9.00 -37.35 20.14
N ALA A 551 -8.90 -36.02 20.03
CA ALA A 551 -8.89 -35.13 21.18
C ALA A 551 -10.27 -35.01 21.89
N LEU A 552 -11.36 -35.25 21.16
CA LEU A 552 -12.72 -35.41 21.72
C LEU A 552 -12.94 -36.80 22.36
N GLY A 553 -11.99 -37.74 22.23
CA GLY A 553 -12.10 -39.11 22.72
C GLY A 553 -12.95 -40.02 21.83
N LEU A 554 -13.21 -39.62 20.58
CA LEU A 554 -14.01 -40.36 19.62
C LEU A 554 -13.12 -41.19 18.69
N GLN A 555 -13.63 -42.35 18.25
CA GLN A 555 -13.03 -43.07 17.13
C GLN A 555 -13.20 -42.29 15.83
N PHE A 556 -12.27 -42.50 14.90
CA PHE A 556 -12.30 -41.83 13.62
C PHE A 556 -13.43 -42.38 12.75
N GLU A 557 -14.30 -41.48 12.27
CA GLU A 557 -15.36 -41.80 11.33
C GLU A 557 -15.49 -40.65 10.31
N TRP A 558 -15.70 -41.00 9.05
CA TRP A 558 -15.90 -40.01 8.00
C TRP A 558 -17.26 -39.33 8.14
N SER A 559 -17.24 -38.02 8.33
CA SER A 559 -18.41 -37.16 8.09
C SER A 559 -18.55 -36.93 6.59
N SER A 560 -19.78 -36.93 6.06
CA SER A 560 -20.08 -36.64 4.66
C SER A 560 -19.50 -35.29 4.23
N ALA A 561 -19.61 -34.27 5.07
CA ALA A 561 -19.04 -32.95 4.85
C ALA A 561 -17.50 -33.00 4.79
N VAL A 562 -16.87 -33.72 5.71
CA VAL A 562 -15.40 -33.83 5.75
C VAL A 562 -14.85 -34.62 4.56
N ALA A 563 -15.55 -35.70 4.16
CA ALA A 563 -15.21 -36.46 2.96
C ALA A 563 -15.36 -35.60 1.70
N PHE A 564 -16.42 -34.78 1.63
CA PHE A 564 -16.61 -33.80 0.56
C PHE A 564 -15.47 -32.79 0.49
N ILE A 565 -15.17 -32.04 1.57
CA ILE A 565 -14.13 -31.01 1.53
C ILE A 565 -12.75 -31.61 1.27
N THR A 566 -12.47 -32.80 1.80
CA THR A 566 -11.19 -33.50 1.56
C THR A 566 -11.03 -33.83 0.08
N THR A 567 -12.09 -34.37 -0.54
CA THR A 567 -12.08 -34.69 -1.97
C THR A 567 -11.98 -33.43 -2.81
N PHE A 568 -12.83 -32.44 -2.52
CA PHE A 568 -12.91 -31.17 -3.23
C PHE A 568 -11.58 -30.42 -3.20
N VAL A 569 -10.97 -30.28 -2.01
CA VAL A 569 -9.70 -29.57 -1.84
C VAL A 569 -8.53 -30.37 -2.39
N THR A 570 -8.60 -31.70 -2.43
CA THR A 570 -7.58 -32.52 -3.11
C THR A 570 -7.60 -32.30 -4.62
N LEU A 571 -8.78 -32.26 -5.25
CA LEU A 571 -8.92 -31.90 -6.66
C LEU A 571 -8.54 -30.43 -6.92
N PHE A 572 -8.88 -29.53 -6.01
CA PHE A 572 -8.45 -28.12 -6.09
C PHE A 572 -6.92 -28.00 -5.99
N ALA A 573 -6.27 -28.75 -5.09
CA ALA A 573 -4.82 -28.72 -4.92
C ALA A 573 -4.10 -29.14 -6.21
N LEU A 574 -4.67 -30.05 -7.00
CA LEU A 574 -4.20 -30.39 -8.34
C LEU A 574 -4.27 -29.17 -9.29
N VAL A 575 -5.37 -28.42 -9.27
CA VAL A 575 -5.53 -27.19 -10.05
C VAL A 575 -4.49 -26.14 -9.65
N ILE A 576 -4.27 -25.93 -8.34
CA ILE A 576 -3.21 -25.03 -7.84
C ILE A 576 -1.85 -25.52 -8.34
N ALA A 577 -1.59 -26.83 -8.34
CA ALA A 577 -0.34 -27.38 -8.80
C ALA A 577 -0.09 -27.15 -10.30
N ILE A 578 -1.14 -27.22 -11.12
CA ILE A 578 -1.08 -26.93 -12.57
C ILE A 578 -0.86 -25.42 -12.82
N THR A 579 -1.55 -24.58 -12.07
CA THR A 579 -1.56 -23.12 -12.28
C THR A 579 -0.42 -22.38 -11.57
N LYS A 580 0.32 -23.02 -10.65
CA LYS A 580 1.38 -22.39 -9.84
C LYS A 580 2.49 -21.73 -10.66
N ASP A 581 2.80 -22.29 -11.83
CA ASP A 581 3.91 -21.85 -12.68
C ASP A 581 3.47 -20.76 -13.67
N LEU A 582 2.16 -20.44 -13.76
CA LEU A 582 1.64 -19.40 -14.66
C LEU A 582 2.32 -18.04 -14.46
N PRO A 583 2.47 -17.51 -13.23
CA PRO A 583 3.11 -16.20 -13.03
C PRO A 583 4.61 -16.18 -13.37
N ASP A 584 5.24 -17.35 -13.47
CA ASP A 584 6.67 -17.52 -13.68
C ASP A 584 7.03 -17.73 -15.18
N VAL A 585 6.04 -17.97 -16.06
CA VAL A 585 6.25 -18.31 -17.49
C VAL A 585 7.13 -17.31 -18.24
N GLU A 586 6.94 -16.01 -18.05
CA GLU A 586 7.74 -14.99 -18.73
C GLU A 586 9.22 -15.01 -18.30
N GLY A 587 9.47 -15.26 -17.02
CA GLY A 587 10.83 -15.39 -16.49
C GLY A 587 11.46 -16.68 -16.98
N ASP A 588 10.73 -17.79 -16.91
CA ASP A 588 11.19 -19.10 -17.38
C ASP A 588 11.55 -19.08 -18.88
N ARG A 589 10.76 -18.38 -19.71
CA ARG A 589 11.08 -18.21 -21.15
C ARG A 589 12.37 -17.43 -21.39
N LYS A 590 12.62 -16.37 -20.62
CA LYS A 590 13.83 -15.53 -20.75
C LYS A 590 15.12 -16.29 -20.40
N PHE A 591 15.01 -17.30 -19.55
CA PHE A 591 16.14 -18.12 -19.08
C PHE A 591 16.09 -19.56 -19.63
N GLU A 592 15.30 -19.78 -20.70
CA GLU A 592 15.19 -21.07 -21.42
C GLU A 592 14.83 -22.27 -20.53
N ILE A 593 14.05 -22.04 -19.48
CA ILE A 593 13.59 -23.08 -18.56
C ILE A 593 12.33 -23.75 -19.13
N SER A 594 12.42 -25.04 -19.42
CA SER A 594 11.28 -25.83 -19.88
C SER A 594 10.40 -26.26 -18.69
N THR A 595 9.28 -25.57 -18.47
CA THR A 595 8.24 -25.96 -17.52
C THR A 595 7.00 -26.45 -18.25
N PHE A 596 6.06 -27.07 -17.52
CA PHE A 596 4.81 -27.52 -18.09
C PHE A 596 4.04 -26.34 -18.74
N ALA A 597 4.09 -25.17 -18.10
CA ALA A 597 3.48 -23.93 -18.58
C ALA A 597 4.18 -23.32 -19.79
N THR A 598 5.52 -23.40 -19.89
CA THR A 598 6.21 -22.91 -21.10
C THR A 598 5.97 -23.81 -22.32
N LYS A 599 5.77 -25.13 -22.12
CA LYS A 599 5.50 -26.10 -23.20
C LYS A 599 4.07 -26.03 -23.76
N LEU A 600 3.06 -26.03 -22.89
CA LEU A 600 1.65 -26.02 -23.32
C LEU A 600 1.13 -24.61 -23.64
N GLY A 601 1.80 -23.58 -23.13
CA GLY A 601 1.39 -22.19 -23.27
C GLY A 601 0.43 -21.73 -22.18
N VAL A 602 0.50 -20.43 -21.87
CA VAL A 602 -0.26 -19.78 -20.77
C VAL A 602 -1.76 -20.00 -20.93
N ARG A 603 -2.29 -19.78 -22.15
CA ARG A 603 -3.71 -19.94 -22.48
C ARG A 603 -4.20 -21.35 -22.15
N ASN A 604 -3.54 -22.37 -22.67
CA ASN A 604 -3.97 -23.76 -22.48
C ASN A 604 -3.92 -24.19 -21.02
N ILE A 605 -2.91 -23.75 -20.26
CA ILE A 605 -2.80 -24.04 -18.83
C ILE A 605 -3.90 -23.34 -18.03
N ALA A 606 -4.20 -22.08 -18.34
CA ALA A 606 -5.27 -21.33 -17.68
C ALA A 606 -6.64 -22.00 -17.93
N PHE A 607 -6.94 -22.36 -19.18
CA PHE A 607 -8.17 -23.08 -19.52
C PHE A 607 -8.24 -24.48 -18.90
N LEU A 608 -7.13 -25.22 -18.88
CA LEU A 608 -7.08 -26.53 -18.23
C LEU A 608 -7.35 -26.42 -16.71
N GLY A 609 -6.69 -25.45 -16.05
CA GLY A 609 -6.89 -25.18 -14.63
C GLY A 609 -8.33 -24.76 -14.31
N SER A 610 -8.86 -23.77 -15.04
CA SER A 610 -10.25 -23.32 -14.89
C SER A 610 -11.26 -24.41 -15.22
N GLY A 611 -11.03 -25.23 -16.26
CA GLY A 611 -11.93 -26.30 -16.66
C GLY A 611 -12.01 -27.42 -15.62
N LEU A 612 -10.86 -27.86 -15.08
CA LEU A 612 -10.81 -28.85 -14.00
C LEU A 612 -11.50 -28.32 -12.72
N LEU A 613 -11.30 -27.05 -12.40
CA LEU A 613 -11.94 -26.43 -11.24
C LEU A 613 -13.45 -26.25 -11.45
N LEU A 614 -13.88 -25.88 -12.65
CA LEU A 614 -15.30 -25.80 -13.00
C LEU A 614 -15.98 -27.16 -12.90
N LEU A 615 -15.32 -28.23 -13.36
CA LEU A 615 -15.82 -29.60 -13.21
C LEU A 615 -15.97 -29.98 -11.73
N ASN A 616 -15.02 -29.56 -10.89
CA ASN A 616 -15.09 -29.77 -9.44
C ASN A 616 -16.31 -29.04 -8.83
N TYR A 617 -16.58 -27.79 -9.26
CA TYR A 617 -17.79 -27.05 -8.84
C TYR A 617 -19.09 -27.70 -9.31
N VAL A 618 -19.17 -28.13 -10.56
CA VAL A 618 -20.34 -28.85 -11.08
C VAL A 618 -20.55 -30.16 -10.29
N GLY A 619 -19.48 -30.89 -10.01
CA GLY A 619 -19.50 -32.07 -9.16
C GLY A 619 -20.05 -31.79 -7.76
N SER A 620 -19.67 -30.66 -7.14
CA SER A 620 -20.20 -30.27 -5.83
C SER A 620 -21.70 -29.96 -5.85
N ILE A 621 -22.20 -29.28 -6.88
CA ILE A 621 -23.64 -28.98 -7.05
C ILE A 621 -24.42 -30.28 -7.26
N PHE A 622 -23.87 -31.22 -8.03
CA PHE A 622 -24.47 -32.52 -8.24
C PHE A 622 -24.47 -33.36 -6.96
N ALA A 623 -23.37 -33.37 -6.19
CA ALA A 623 -23.30 -34.04 -4.89
C ALA A 623 -24.36 -33.52 -3.90
N ALA A 624 -24.56 -32.20 -3.85
CA ALA A 624 -25.62 -31.58 -3.04
C ALA A 624 -27.03 -32.01 -3.47
N SER A 625 -27.21 -32.25 -4.77
CA SER A 625 -28.49 -32.67 -5.35
C SER A 625 -28.77 -34.15 -5.12
N LEU A 626 -27.74 -35.01 -5.18
CA LEU A 626 -27.84 -36.44 -4.96
C LEU A 626 -28.01 -36.83 -3.49
N MET A 627 -27.40 -36.08 -2.57
CA MET A 627 -27.40 -36.39 -1.13
C MET A 627 -28.07 -35.27 -0.32
N PRO A 628 -29.40 -35.09 -0.44
CA PRO A 628 -30.11 -33.98 0.20
C PRO A 628 -30.08 -34.04 1.74
N GLU A 629 -29.93 -35.23 2.33
CA GLU A 629 -29.84 -35.44 3.78
C GLU A 629 -28.45 -35.08 4.35
N ALA A 630 -27.41 -35.10 3.49
CA ALA A 630 -26.03 -34.90 3.93
C ALA A 630 -25.58 -33.43 3.88
N PHE A 631 -26.24 -32.60 3.06
CA PHE A 631 -25.79 -31.24 2.74
C PHE A 631 -26.93 -30.22 2.75
N ARG A 632 -26.64 -29.00 3.23
CA ARG A 632 -27.60 -27.89 3.15
C ARG A 632 -27.74 -27.36 1.73
N ARG A 633 -28.68 -27.92 0.95
CA ARG A 633 -28.94 -27.57 -0.46
C ARG A 633 -29.14 -26.07 -0.70
N SER A 634 -29.85 -25.40 0.20
CA SER A 634 -30.14 -23.95 0.11
C SER A 634 -28.90 -23.07 0.18
N LEU A 635 -27.78 -23.58 0.71
CA LEU A 635 -26.51 -22.87 0.78
C LEU A 635 -25.51 -23.41 -0.25
N MET A 636 -25.35 -24.73 -0.30
CA MET A 636 -24.31 -25.37 -1.12
C MET A 636 -24.52 -25.11 -2.62
N ILE A 637 -25.73 -25.27 -3.15
CA ILE A 637 -26.02 -25.09 -4.59
C ILE A 637 -25.78 -23.65 -5.04
N PRO A 638 -26.44 -22.62 -4.46
CA PRO A 638 -26.26 -21.24 -4.93
C PRO A 638 -24.83 -20.73 -4.72
N MET A 639 -24.17 -21.07 -3.60
CA MET A 639 -22.80 -20.60 -3.36
C MET A 639 -21.80 -21.18 -4.36
N HIS A 640 -21.83 -22.50 -4.61
CA HIS A 640 -20.92 -23.11 -5.59
C HIS A 640 -21.26 -22.68 -7.02
N ALA A 641 -22.53 -22.42 -7.34
CA ALA A 641 -22.93 -21.84 -8.63
C ALA A 641 -22.37 -20.43 -8.83
N ILE A 642 -22.44 -19.57 -7.80
CA ILE A 642 -21.85 -18.22 -7.84
C ILE A 642 -20.34 -18.30 -8.03
N LEU A 643 -19.64 -19.15 -7.26
CA LEU A 643 -18.18 -19.32 -7.38
C LEU A 643 -17.78 -19.86 -8.77
N ALA A 644 -18.55 -20.79 -9.33
CA ALA A 644 -18.35 -21.29 -10.69
C ALA A 644 -18.53 -20.19 -11.75
N LEU A 645 -19.58 -19.36 -11.62
CA LEU A 645 -19.81 -18.23 -12.52
C LEU A 645 -18.69 -17.18 -12.41
N CYS A 646 -18.24 -16.88 -11.19
CA CYS A 646 -17.10 -15.99 -10.97
C CYS A 646 -15.80 -16.53 -11.59
N LEU A 647 -15.57 -17.85 -11.53
CA LEU A 647 -14.43 -18.49 -12.19
C LEU A 647 -14.48 -18.34 -13.71
N VAL A 648 -15.64 -18.59 -14.32
CA VAL A 648 -15.84 -18.41 -15.77
C VAL A 648 -15.60 -16.95 -16.15
N PHE A 649 -16.18 -16.01 -15.40
CA PHE A 649 -15.99 -14.58 -15.63
C PHE A 649 -14.52 -14.16 -15.53
N GLN A 650 -13.80 -14.58 -14.50
CA GLN A 650 -12.38 -14.22 -14.33
C GLN A 650 -11.47 -14.88 -15.38
N THR A 651 -11.83 -16.07 -15.86
CA THR A 651 -11.13 -16.72 -16.97
C THR A 651 -11.34 -15.94 -18.28
N TRP A 652 -12.57 -15.46 -18.52
CA TRP A 652 -12.87 -14.59 -19.66
C TRP A 652 -12.12 -13.25 -19.56
N VAL A 653 -12.07 -12.61 -18.39
CA VAL A 653 -11.29 -11.38 -18.17
C VAL A 653 -9.80 -11.60 -18.46
N LEU A 654 -9.23 -12.73 -18.04
CA LEU A 654 -7.84 -13.09 -18.34
C LEU A 654 -7.60 -13.20 -19.86
N GLU A 655 -8.55 -13.81 -20.59
CA GLU A 655 -8.47 -13.94 -22.05
C GLU A 655 -8.57 -12.56 -22.74
N GLN A 656 -9.48 -11.70 -22.33
CA GLN A 656 -9.59 -10.33 -22.86
C GLN A 656 -8.34 -9.49 -22.58
N ALA A 657 -7.67 -9.74 -21.46
CA ALA A 657 -6.42 -9.08 -21.10
C ALA A 657 -5.17 -9.63 -21.82
N ASN A 658 -5.34 -10.52 -22.82
CA ASN A 658 -4.27 -11.12 -23.61
C ASN A 658 -3.12 -11.71 -22.78
N TYR A 659 -3.44 -12.27 -21.61
CA TYR A 659 -2.45 -12.94 -20.75
C TYR A 659 -1.24 -12.07 -20.37
N THR A 660 -1.45 -10.77 -20.13
CA THR A 660 -0.40 -9.90 -19.54
C THR A 660 0.05 -10.43 -18.18
N LYS A 661 1.31 -10.17 -17.80
CA LYS A 661 1.88 -10.61 -16.51
C LYS A 661 1.02 -10.23 -15.30
N GLU A 662 0.50 -9.01 -15.31
CA GLU A 662 -0.37 -8.49 -14.25
C GLU A 662 -1.71 -9.23 -14.21
N ALA A 663 -2.30 -9.51 -15.38
CA ALA A 663 -3.54 -10.28 -15.47
C ALA A 663 -3.35 -11.73 -15.00
N ILE A 664 -2.24 -12.38 -15.38
CA ILE A 664 -1.89 -13.74 -14.90
C ILE A 664 -1.72 -13.75 -13.38
N ALA A 665 -0.99 -12.78 -12.82
CA ALA A 665 -0.80 -12.67 -11.38
C ALA A 665 -2.12 -12.41 -10.64
N SER A 666 -3.01 -11.59 -11.21
CA SER A 666 -4.36 -11.34 -10.68
C SER A 666 -5.22 -12.60 -10.70
N TYR A 667 -5.28 -13.30 -11.83
CA TYR A 667 -5.99 -14.57 -11.97
C TYR A 667 -5.47 -15.63 -11.00
N TYR A 668 -4.15 -15.77 -10.86
CA TYR A 668 -3.57 -16.72 -9.90
C TYR A 668 -3.93 -16.39 -8.44
N ARG A 669 -3.96 -15.10 -8.07
CA ARG A 669 -4.46 -14.67 -6.75
C ARG A 669 -5.95 -14.99 -6.58
N PHE A 670 -6.74 -14.80 -7.63
CA PHE A 670 -8.17 -15.14 -7.61
C PHE A 670 -8.41 -16.63 -7.38
N ILE A 671 -7.62 -17.53 -7.99
CA ILE A 671 -7.68 -18.98 -7.70
C ILE A 671 -7.43 -19.28 -6.22
N TRP A 672 -6.49 -18.58 -5.57
CA TRP A 672 -6.28 -18.71 -4.13
C TRP A 672 -7.45 -18.17 -3.30
N ASN A 673 -8.11 -17.10 -3.75
CA ASN A 673 -9.29 -16.57 -3.06
C ASN A 673 -10.47 -17.55 -3.11
N LEU A 674 -10.68 -18.22 -4.25
CA LEU A 674 -11.65 -19.31 -4.36
C LEU A 674 -11.33 -20.42 -3.35
N PHE A 675 -10.07 -20.86 -3.26
CA PHE A 675 -9.64 -21.84 -2.27
C PHE A 675 -9.96 -21.44 -0.82
N TYR A 676 -9.83 -20.15 -0.47
CA TYR A 676 -10.21 -19.65 0.86
C TYR A 676 -11.73 -19.63 1.06
N ALA A 677 -12.49 -19.29 0.02
CA ALA A 677 -13.95 -19.27 0.07
C ALA A 677 -14.53 -20.67 0.33
N GLU A 678 -13.91 -21.74 -0.17
CA GLU A 678 -14.34 -23.11 0.13
C GLU A 678 -14.22 -23.45 1.61
N TYR A 679 -13.06 -23.14 2.19
CA TYR A 679 -12.85 -23.37 3.60
C TYR A 679 -13.77 -22.52 4.46
N LEU A 680 -14.07 -21.28 4.04
CA LEU A 680 -15.07 -20.43 4.69
C LEU A 680 -16.45 -21.11 4.74
N LEU A 681 -16.92 -21.57 3.58
CA LEU A 681 -18.26 -22.15 3.42
C LEU A 681 -18.38 -23.48 4.17
N PHE A 682 -17.28 -24.23 4.26
CA PHE A 682 -17.26 -25.61 4.72
C PHE A 682 -18.02 -25.90 6.03
N PRO A 683 -17.88 -25.15 7.14
CA PRO A 683 -18.59 -25.48 8.37
C PRO A 683 -20.11 -25.35 8.27
N PHE A 684 -20.61 -24.57 7.31
CA PHE A 684 -22.04 -24.31 7.10
C PHE A 684 -22.71 -25.24 6.09
N ILE A 685 -21.92 -25.98 5.31
CA ILE A 685 -22.38 -27.01 4.36
C ILE A 685 -22.87 -28.23 5.13
#